data_AF-A0A4W3HQP3-F1
#
_entry.id   AF-A0A4W3HQP3-F1
#
_cell.length_a   1.000
_cell.length_b   1.000
_cell.length_c   1.000
_cell.angle_alpha   90.00
_cell.angle_beta   90.00
_cell.angle_gamma   90.00
#
_symmetry.space_group_name_H-M   'P 1'
#
loop_
_entity.id
_entity.type
_entity.pdbx_description
1 polymer ?
#
loop_
_entity_poly.entity_id
_entity_poly.type
_entity_poly.pdbx_seq_one_letter_code
_entity_poly.pdbx_strand_id
1 'polypeptide(L)'
;LEGVLQMMQTRIAALQGTVDRVKIVDPYNKIVARTAQLAKLQAACDLLRRIIRILYLSKRLQGQLQGGSREITKAAQSLNELDYLSQGVDLSGIEVIENDLLFIGRARLEVESQAKRLLEQGMETQNPTQVGTALQVFYNLGSLKETISCVVDGYRVSLEENVSSALDVKMLTQPLQASTRGGPGRAAMPTPGNTPAFRAALWTNMEKLMDEICAGCGQVQHLQKVLTKKRDPVTHVCFIDEIAKVRTNIFKILISASTFLKQAFEGEYPKLLRLYNDLWKRLQQYSQSIQSNVTSSGNADITPELPPGQDDTQDAFMVKKQDYDPEKTLKDTLQPYESAYLSKSLSRLFDPINLVFPPGGRNPPSSDELDSIIKTIASELNVASVDPSLSLAVARNVAKTVQLFGVKSEQLLSTQGEASQVIGPLTDGQRRNVAVVNSLHRLSQSVLKVLCGLSSFPVTAEQTIRATLETIQDLMGNAVQPLLKSVEDSIEAIIITMHLEDFAGPLSGKPEVPCSLYMKELQGFVARIMNDYFRTFECVDFIYDSTETIAQRAIQVFIRNATLLRPLGEGGKMRLAADFAQMELAVGPLCRRVSDLGKSYRLLRSFRPLLFQTSEHMANSPAVGDIVPYSSILHFLFTRAPPELKSPHQRAEWSVARYSQWLDDHPAEKDRLVLIRGALEAYVQSVRAREGKEFAAVYPIMLQLLQKAMATAQ
;
A
#
# COMPACT_ATOMS: atom_id res chain seq x y z
N LEU A 1 80.55 94.63 -37.13
CA LEU A 1 79.45 94.65 -36.11
C LEU A 1 78.16 95.25 -36.67
N GLU A 2 78.18 96.38 -37.39
CA GLU A 2 76.98 97.02 -37.94
C GLU A 2 76.13 96.12 -38.85
N GLY A 3 76.74 95.37 -39.79
CA GLY A 3 76.00 94.47 -40.69
C GLY A 3 75.26 93.32 -39.98
N VAL A 4 75.76 92.86 -38.82
CA VAL A 4 75.10 91.82 -38.02
C VAL A 4 73.93 92.41 -37.22
N LEU A 5 74.09 93.62 -36.68
CA LEU A 5 73.03 94.35 -35.98
C LEU A 5 71.88 94.70 -36.93
N GLN A 6 72.16 95.16 -38.15
CA GLN A 6 71.13 95.49 -39.13
C GLN A 6 70.40 94.22 -39.62
N MET A 7 71.10 93.10 -39.81
CA MET A 7 70.47 91.81 -40.13
C MET A 7 69.59 91.29 -38.97
N MET A 8 70.03 91.43 -37.72
CA MET A 8 69.22 91.10 -36.55
C MET A 8 67.99 92.01 -36.42
N GLN A 9 68.14 93.32 -36.63
CA GLN A 9 67.02 94.27 -36.59
C GLN A 9 65.99 93.96 -37.67
N THR A 10 66.45 93.62 -38.88
CA THR A 10 65.55 93.23 -39.99
C THR A 10 64.86 91.90 -39.71
N ARG A 11 65.56 90.90 -39.14
CA ARG A 11 64.95 89.63 -38.73
C ARG A 11 63.98 89.80 -37.56
N ILE A 12 64.30 90.62 -36.56
CA ILE A 12 63.41 90.93 -35.43
C ILE A 12 62.17 91.67 -35.92
N ALA A 13 62.31 92.63 -36.83
CA ALA A 13 61.18 93.33 -37.45
C ALA A 13 60.31 92.39 -38.31
N ALA A 14 60.92 91.47 -39.06
CA ALA A 14 60.19 90.44 -39.81
C ALA A 14 59.49 89.45 -38.86
N LEU A 15 60.12 89.06 -37.75
CA LEU A 15 59.53 88.19 -36.74
C LEU A 15 58.39 88.89 -36.00
N GLN A 16 58.56 90.16 -35.61
CA GLN A 16 57.52 91.02 -35.03
C GLN A 16 56.36 91.21 -36.00
N GLY A 17 56.63 91.47 -37.29
CA GLY A 17 55.60 91.57 -38.33
C GLY A 17 54.86 90.24 -38.58
N THR A 18 55.53 89.10 -38.38
CA THR A 18 54.90 87.77 -38.47
C THR A 18 54.09 87.47 -37.20
N VAL A 19 54.58 87.83 -36.01
CA VAL A 19 53.87 87.70 -34.71
C VAL A 19 52.64 88.61 -34.65
N ASP A 20 52.72 89.85 -35.15
CA ASP A 20 51.56 90.76 -35.24
C ASP A 20 50.50 90.26 -36.24
N ARG A 21 50.90 89.52 -37.29
CA ARG A 21 49.99 88.83 -38.21
C ARG A 21 49.38 87.55 -37.62
N VAL A 22 50.00 86.96 -36.59
CA VAL A 22 49.53 85.77 -35.85
C VAL A 22 48.86 86.20 -34.53
N LYS A 23 48.05 87.27 -34.54
CA LYS A 23 47.14 87.61 -33.43
C LYS A 23 45.94 86.66 -33.42
N ILE A 24 46.17 85.41 -32.99
CA ILE A 24 45.13 84.38 -32.87
C ILE A 24 44.22 84.62 -31.65
N VAL A 25 44.65 85.42 -30.67
CA VAL A 25 43.93 85.66 -29.42
C VAL A 25 42.58 86.34 -29.64
N ASP A 26 42.48 87.39 -30.47
CA ASP A 26 41.20 88.08 -30.72
C ASP A 26 40.20 87.22 -31.52
N PRO A 27 40.60 86.54 -32.61
CA PRO A 27 39.76 85.54 -33.27
C PRO A 27 39.34 84.40 -32.33
N TYR A 28 40.26 83.88 -31.50
CA TYR A 28 39.97 82.83 -30.52
C TYR A 28 38.93 83.29 -29.50
N ASN A 29 39.11 84.47 -28.90
CA ASN A 29 38.14 85.04 -27.95
C ASN A 29 36.76 85.28 -28.60
N LYS A 30 36.73 85.72 -29.86
CA LYS A 30 35.47 85.85 -30.62
C LYS A 30 34.81 84.50 -30.90
N ILE A 31 35.59 83.47 -31.25
CA ILE A 31 35.06 82.11 -31.46
C ILE A 31 34.53 81.55 -30.14
N VAL A 32 35.29 81.64 -29.04
CA VAL A 32 34.85 81.20 -27.71
C VAL A 32 33.56 81.91 -27.29
N ALA A 33 33.48 83.23 -27.47
CA ALA A 33 32.27 83.99 -27.16
C ALA A 33 31.06 83.55 -28.02
N ARG A 34 31.25 83.34 -29.33
CA ARG A 34 30.18 82.87 -30.23
C ARG A 34 29.77 81.43 -29.94
N THR A 35 30.71 80.54 -29.61
CA THR A 35 30.42 79.15 -29.21
C THR A 35 29.66 79.12 -27.89
N ALA A 36 30.02 79.97 -26.93
CA ALA A 36 29.26 80.11 -25.68
C ALA A 36 27.85 80.69 -25.92
N GLN A 37 27.71 81.66 -26.82
CA GLN A 37 26.40 82.20 -27.21
C GLN A 37 25.54 81.14 -27.91
N LEU A 38 26.13 80.36 -28.82
CA LEU A 38 25.45 79.26 -29.49
C LEU A 38 25.02 78.17 -28.51
N ALA A 39 25.88 77.79 -27.57
CA ALA A 39 25.57 76.82 -26.52
C ALA A 39 24.41 77.29 -25.63
N LYS A 40 24.41 78.57 -25.22
CA LYS A 40 23.29 79.17 -24.46
C LYS A 40 21.99 79.22 -25.26
N LEU A 41 22.06 79.57 -26.54
CA LEU A 41 20.89 79.61 -27.41
C LEU A 41 20.32 78.21 -27.65
N GLN A 42 21.18 77.21 -27.83
CA GLN A 42 20.76 75.82 -27.96
C GLN A 42 20.08 75.31 -26.68
N ALA A 43 20.68 75.56 -25.51
CA ALA A 43 20.07 75.23 -24.23
C ALA A 43 18.70 75.91 -24.03
N ALA A 44 18.57 77.19 -24.41
CA ALA A 44 17.29 77.90 -24.35
C ALA A 44 16.24 77.31 -25.31
N CYS A 45 16.63 76.98 -26.55
CA CYS A 45 15.75 76.34 -27.51
C CYS A 45 15.31 74.94 -27.04
N ASP A 46 16.20 74.16 -26.45
CA ASP A 46 15.89 72.82 -25.94
C ASP A 46 14.96 72.89 -24.73
N LEU A 47 15.16 73.86 -23.83
CA LEU A 47 14.25 74.12 -22.72
C LEU A 47 12.85 74.54 -23.22
N LEU A 48 12.77 75.44 -24.21
CA LEU A 48 11.50 75.85 -24.82
C LEU A 48 10.77 74.68 -25.49
N ARG A 49 11.49 73.83 -26.24
CA ARG A 49 10.90 72.61 -26.85
C ARG A 49 10.35 71.67 -25.78
N ARG A 50 11.08 71.48 -24.68
CA ARG A 50 10.65 70.66 -23.53
C ARG A 50 9.40 71.24 -22.88
N ILE A 51 9.36 72.56 -22.63
CA ILE A 51 8.18 73.27 -22.09
C ILE A 51 6.94 73.07 -22.99
N ILE A 52 7.08 73.31 -24.30
CA ILE A 52 5.97 73.15 -25.26
C ILE A 52 5.45 71.70 -25.25
N ARG A 53 6.36 70.72 -25.18
CA ARG A 53 6.03 69.30 -25.13
C ARG A 53 5.28 68.96 -23.83
N ILE A 54 5.71 69.49 -22.69
CA ILE A 54 5.05 69.31 -21.38
C ILE A 54 3.62 69.88 -21.43
N LEU A 55 3.44 71.11 -21.93
CA LEU A 55 2.11 71.73 -22.04
C LEU A 55 1.15 70.92 -22.93
N TYR A 56 1.65 70.43 -24.07
CA TYR A 56 0.85 69.60 -24.97
C TYR A 56 0.44 68.27 -24.32
N LEU A 57 1.39 67.59 -23.67
CA LEU A 57 1.15 66.31 -23.03
C LEU A 57 0.27 66.43 -21.78
N SER A 58 0.42 67.50 -21.00
CA SER A 58 -0.45 67.82 -19.86
C SER A 58 -1.90 68.00 -20.31
N LYS A 59 -2.14 68.76 -21.39
CA LYS A 59 -3.48 68.91 -21.98
C LYS A 59 -4.05 67.59 -22.49
N ARG A 60 -3.21 66.75 -23.13
CA ARG A 60 -3.61 65.41 -23.59
C ARG A 60 -3.99 64.51 -22.41
N LEU A 61 -3.19 64.52 -21.35
CA LEU A 61 -3.44 63.77 -20.11
C LEU A 61 -4.77 64.18 -19.47
N GLN A 62 -5.08 65.48 -19.43
CA GLN A 62 -6.34 65.98 -18.89
C GLN A 62 -7.57 65.44 -19.65
N GLY A 63 -7.49 65.33 -20.98
CA GLY A 63 -8.53 64.68 -21.78
C GLY A 63 -8.65 63.18 -21.51
N GLN A 64 -7.51 62.49 -21.35
CA GLN A 64 -7.48 61.05 -21.09
C GLN A 64 -8.04 60.68 -19.71
N LEU A 65 -7.82 61.52 -18.69
CA LEU A 65 -8.40 61.30 -17.35
C LEU A 65 -9.92 61.47 -17.34
N GLN A 66 -10.47 62.40 -18.15
CA GLN A 66 -11.92 62.55 -18.31
C GLN A 66 -12.56 61.34 -19.02
N GLY A 67 -11.80 60.58 -19.81
CA GLY A 67 -12.22 59.32 -20.44
C GLY A 67 -12.39 58.14 -19.47
N GLY A 68 -12.02 58.31 -18.20
CA GLY A 68 -12.21 57.32 -17.13
C GLY A 68 -11.42 56.02 -17.33
N SER A 69 -11.95 54.91 -16.83
CA SER A 69 -11.24 53.61 -16.79
C SER A 69 -10.88 53.03 -18.15
N ARG A 70 -11.51 53.48 -19.25
CA ARG A 70 -11.21 53.01 -20.61
C ARG A 70 -9.93 53.61 -21.19
N GLU A 71 -9.50 54.77 -20.69
CA GLU A 71 -8.34 55.50 -21.20
C GLU A 71 -7.16 55.52 -20.22
N ILE A 72 -7.30 54.87 -19.06
CA ILE A 72 -6.29 54.86 -17.99
C ILE A 72 -4.91 54.35 -18.45
N THR A 73 -4.86 53.39 -19.37
CA THR A 73 -3.60 52.87 -19.94
C THR A 73 -2.91 53.92 -20.81
N LYS A 74 -3.68 54.73 -21.56
CA LYS A 74 -3.17 55.85 -22.35
C LYS A 74 -2.72 57.02 -21.46
N ALA A 75 -3.46 57.28 -20.38
CA ALA A 75 -3.08 58.26 -19.36
C ALA A 75 -1.73 57.90 -18.73
N ALA A 76 -1.54 56.62 -18.36
CA ALA A 76 -0.27 56.10 -17.85
C ALA A 76 0.89 56.23 -18.86
N GLN A 77 0.63 56.03 -20.15
CA GLN A 77 1.63 56.23 -21.21
C GLN A 77 2.03 57.72 -21.35
N SER A 78 1.05 58.64 -21.31
CA SER A 78 1.33 60.08 -21.32
C SER A 78 2.11 60.52 -20.07
N LEU A 79 1.82 59.93 -18.91
CA LEU A 79 2.57 60.17 -17.67
C LEU A 79 4.02 59.70 -17.78
N ASN A 80 4.27 58.53 -18.38
CA ASN A 80 5.63 58.05 -18.63
C ASN A 80 6.41 59.01 -19.55
N GLU A 81 5.80 59.43 -20.66
CA GLU A 81 6.40 60.43 -21.56
C GLU A 81 6.72 61.75 -20.85
N LEU A 82 5.86 62.18 -19.92
CA LEU A 82 6.06 63.37 -19.09
C LEU A 82 7.20 63.19 -18.07
N ASP A 83 7.32 62.01 -17.45
CA ASP A 83 8.42 61.67 -16.54
C ASP A 83 9.77 61.67 -17.29
N TYR A 84 9.84 61.16 -18.52
CA TYR A 84 11.05 61.26 -19.35
C TYR A 84 11.43 62.72 -19.68
N LEU A 85 10.43 63.60 -19.84
CA LEU A 85 10.66 65.03 -20.09
C LEU A 85 10.98 65.83 -18.83
N SER A 86 10.82 65.28 -17.64
CA SER A 86 11.25 65.91 -16.38
C SER A 86 12.58 65.37 -15.87
N GLN A 87 13.04 64.21 -16.37
CA GLN A 87 14.35 63.66 -16.01
C GLN A 87 15.52 64.56 -16.46
N GLY A 88 16.45 64.79 -15.51
CA GLY A 88 17.76 65.40 -15.75
C GLY A 88 17.78 66.92 -15.94
N VAL A 89 16.66 67.62 -15.76
CA VAL A 89 16.56 69.08 -15.91
C VAL A 89 15.77 69.67 -14.75
N ASP A 90 16.33 70.71 -14.11
CA ASP A 90 15.57 71.48 -13.12
C ASP A 90 14.57 72.40 -13.84
N LEU A 91 13.28 72.11 -13.66
CA LEU A 91 12.16 72.87 -14.20
C LEU A 91 11.55 73.82 -13.16
N SER A 92 12.15 73.91 -11.97
CA SER A 92 11.69 74.75 -10.87
C SER A 92 11.85 76.23 -11.22
N GLY A 93 10.85 77.04 -10.85
CA GLY A 93 10.85 78.49 -11.10
C GLY A 93 10.38 78.92 -12.49
N ILE A 94 9.89 78.00 -13.33
CA ILE A 94 9.25 78.32 -14.62
C ILE A 94 7.74 78.47 -14.42
N GLU A 95 7.28 79.70 -14.25
CA GLU A 95 5.87 80.04 -13.94
C GLU A 95 4.86 79.43 -14.92
N VAL A 96 5.22 79.32 -16.21
CA VAL A 96 4.33 78.85 -17.28
C VAL A 96 3.93 77.38 -17.13
N ILE A 97 4.76 76.53 -16.50
CA ILE A 97 4.50 75.08 -16.35
C ILE A 97 4.25 74.67 -14.90
N GLU A 98 4.30 75.58 -13.94
CA GLU A 98 4.21 75.27 -12.51
C GLU A 98 2.88 74.58 -12.16
N ASN A 99 1.76 75.11 -12.68
CA ASN A 99 0.43 74.52 -12.50
C ASN A 99 0.31 73.14 -13.17
N ASP A 100 0.92 72.96 -14.35
CA ASP A 100 0.93 71.69 -15.07
C ASP A 100 1.75 70.63 -14.30
N LEU A 101 2.91 70.98 -13.75
CA LEU A 101 3.71 70.06 -12.93
C LEU A 101 2.95 69.59 -11.69
N LEU A 102 2.23 70.49 -11.00
CA LEU A 102 1.36 70.13 -9.88
C LEU A 102 0.18 69.24 -10.32
N PHE A 103 -0.38 69.48 -11.50
CA PHE A 103 -1.42 68.63 -12.07
C PHE A 103 -0.88 67.23 -12.42
N ILE A 104 0.28 67.13 -13.07
CA ILE A 104 0.92 65.86 -13.43
C ILE A 104 1.18 65.01 -12.19
N GLY A 105 1.69 65.61 -11.11
CA GLY A 105 1.90 64.90 -9.84
C GLY A 105 0.59 64.33 -9.26
N ARG A 106 -0.50 65.11 -9.28
CA ARG A 106 -1.83 64.65 -8.84
C ARG A 106 -2.40 63.55 -9.76
N ALA A 107 -2.28 63.72 -11.07
CA ALA A 107 -2.72 62.76 -12.06
C ALA A 107 -2.01 61.40 -11.91
N ARG A 108 -0.69 61.43 -11.60
CA ARG A 108 0.09 60.21 -11.33
C ARG A 108 -0.47 59.43 -10.14
N LEU A 109 -0.73 60.12 -9.02
CA LEU A 109 -1.32 59.51 -7.83
C LEU A 109 -2.74 58.96 -8.09
N GLU A 110 -3.55 59.67 -8.88
CA GLU A 110 -4.90 59.24 -9.24
C GLU A 110 -4.89 57.97 -10.10
N VAL A 111 -4.07 57.95 -11.17
CA VAL A 111 -3.91 56.79 -12.06
C VAL A 111 -3.37 55.59 -11.29
N GLU A 112 -2.41 55.80 -10.40
CA GLU A 112 -1.85 54.73 -9.56
C GLU A 112 -2.90 54.17 -8.58
N SER A 113 -3.68 55.03 -7.91
CA SER A 113 -4.77 54.62 -7.02
C SER A 113 -5.87 53.83 -7.75
N GLN A 114 -6.21 54.26 -8.97
CA GLN A 114 -7.22 53.59 -9.77
C GLN A 114 -6.71 52.24 -10.32
N ALA A 115 -5.42 52.15 -10.70
CA ALA A 115 -4.79 50.89 -11.08
C ALA A 115 -4.70 49.90 -9.91
N LYS A 116 -4.38 50.37 -8.69
CA LYS A 116 -4.39 49.54 -7.47
C LYS A 116 -5.77 48.93 -7.20
N ARG A 117 -6.82 49.76 -7.23
CA ARG A 117 -8.21 49.29 -7.07
C ARG A 117 -8.65 48.30 -8.17
N LEU A 118 -8.26 48.56 -9.42
CA LEU A 118 -8.53 47.65 -10.54
C LEU A 118 -7.80 46.29 -10.38
N LEU A 119 -6.59 46.31 -9.84
CA LEU A 119 -5.82 45.10 -9.57
C LEU A 119 -6.46 44.30 -8.43
N GLU A 120 -6.78 44.94 -7.31
CA GLU A 120 -7.42 44.30 -6.15
C GLU A 120 -8.77 43.65 -6.54
N GLN A 121 -9.65 44.40 -7.20
CA GLN A 121 -10.94 43.88 -7.67
C GLN A 121 -10.77 42.77 -8.72
N GLY A 122 -9.81 42.93 -9.63
CA GLY A 122 -9.53 41.92 -10.65
C GLY A 122 -9.01 40.62 -10.06
N MET A 123 -8.20 40.71 -9.00
CA MET A 123 -7.66 39.55 -8.28
C MET A 123 -8.74 38.85 -7.45
N GLU A 124 -9.61 39.60 -6.76
CA GLU A 124 -10.71 39.06 -5.95
C GLU A 124 -11.76 38.38 -6.84
N THR A 125 -12.15 39.01 -7.94
CA THR A 125 -13.16 38.49 -8.89
C THR A 125 -12.59 37.53 -9.94
N GLN A 126 -11.28 37.28 -9.92
CA GLN A 126 -10.54 36.50 -10.93
C GLN A 126 -10.83 36.96 -12.38
N ASN A 127 -10.93 38.28 -12.59
CA ASN A 127 -11.22 38.88 -13.88
C ASN A 127 -9.91 39.18 -14.66
N PRO A 128 -9.58 38.42 -15.72
CA PRO A 128 -8.31 38.57 -16.43
C PRO A 128 -8.15 39.92 -17.14
N THR A 129 -9.28 40.56 -17.50
CA THR A 129 -9.27 41.86 -18.19
C THR A 129 -8.90 42.99 -17.25
N GLN A 130 -9.44 42.99 -16.02
CA GLN A 130 -9.12 43.99 -15.01
C GLN A 130 -7.67 43.88 -14.56
N VAL A 131 -7.21 42.66 -14.23
CA VAL A 131 -5.81 42.39 -13.88
C VAL A 131 -4.89 42.79 -15.02
N GLY A 132 -5.19 42.39 -16.27
CA GLY A 132 -4.38 42.74 -17.43
C GLY A 132 -4.32 44.24 -17.72
N THR A 133 -5.39 44.99 -17.43
CA THR A 133 -5.43 46.46 -17.59
C THR A 133 -4.60 47.15 -16.52
N ALA A 134 -4.74 46.74 -15.26
CA ALA A 134 -3.97 47.29 -14.15
C ALA A 134 -2.47 47.04 -14.32
N LEU A 135 -2.07 45.82 -14.69
CA LEU A 135 -0.67 45.48 -14.96
C LEU A 135 -0.08 46.33 -16.10
N GLN A 136 -0.87 46.60 -17.15
CA GLN A 136 -0.43 47.48 -18.23
C GLN A 136 -0.20 48.93 -17.76
N VAL A 137 -1.04 49.43 -16.86
CA VAL A 137 -0.85 50.76 -16.24
C VAL A 137 0.45 50.79 -15.45
N PHE A 138 0.69 49.82 -14.57
CA PHE A 138 1.93 49.75 -13.77
C PHE A 138 3.19 49.56 -14.63
N TYR A 139 3.09 48.83 -15.74
CA TYR A 139 4.16 48.74 -16.72
C TYR A 139 4.49 50.11 -17.32
N ASN A 140 3.47 50.83 -17.78
CA ASN A 140 3.65 52.17 -18.35
C ASN A 140 4.21 53.14 -17.31
N LEU A 141 3.86 53.02 -16.03
CA LEU A 141 4.39 53.87 -14.94
C LEU A 141 5.78 53.45 -14.44
N GLY A 142 6.35 52.35 -14.94
CA GLY A 142 7.67 51.85 -14.52
C GLY A 142 7.70 51.16 -13.14
N SER A 143 6.55 50.82 -12.56
CA SER A 143 6.42 50.26 -11.21
C SER A 143 5.89 48.81 -11.16
N LEU A 144 5.87 48.12 -12.30
CA LEU A 144 5.33 46.75 -12.42
C LEU A 144 5.99 45.75 -11.47
N LYS A 145 7.34 45.69 -11.44
CA LYS A 145 8.09 44.72 -10.63
C LYS A 145 7.83 44.89 -9.14
N GLU A 146 7.85 46.14 -8.66
CA GLU A 146 7.56 46.48 -7.26
C GLU A 146 6.12 46.12 -6.88
N THR A 147 5.16 46.42 -7.76
CA THR A 147 3.74 46.12 -7.53
C THR A 147 3.49 44.61 -7.45
N ILE A 148 4.06 43.82 -8.38
CA ILE A 148 3.92 42.36 -8.36
C ILE A 148 4.55 41.78 -7.07
N SER A 149 5.75 42.23 -6.69
CA SER A 149 6.37 41.80 -5.43
C SER A 149 5.49 42.12 -4.24
N CYS A 150 4.98 43.35 -4.15
CA CYS A 150 4.12 43.80 -3.06
C CYS A 150 2.83 42.96 -2.94
N VAL A 151 2.17 42.64 -4.06
CA VAL A 151 0.98 41.79 -4.07
C VAL A 151 1.30 40.36 -3.60
N VAL A 152 2.38 39.76 -4.12
CA VAL A 152 2.80 38.41 -3.73
C VAL A 152 3.23 38.36 -2.26
N ASP A 153 4.01 39.34 -1.81
CA ASP A 153 4.44 39.47 -0.42
C ASP A 153 3.23 39.70 0.51
N GLY A 154 2.23 40.47 0.09
CA GLY A 154 0.98 40.66 0.83
C GLY A 154 0.21 39.36 1.04
N TYR A 155 0.09 38.51 0.01
CA TYR A 155 -0.50 37.17 0.15
C TYR A 155 0.32 36.26 1.06
N ARG A 156 1.66 36.33 0.99
CA ARG A 156 2.53 35.57 1.90
C ARG A 156 2.30 35.97 3.35
N VAL A 157 2.31 37.27 3.66
CA VAL A 157 2.12 37.80 5.02
C VAL A 157 0.73 37.46 5.54
N SER A 158 -0.33 37.68 4.76
CA SER A 158 -1.70 37.33 5.16
C SER A 158 -1.83 35.85 5.47
N LEU A 159 -1.17 34.98 4.69
CA LEU A 159 -1.22 33.56 4.96
C LEU A 159 -0.41 33.16 6.20
N GLU A 160 0.73 33.79 6.46
CA GLU A 160 1.49 33.60 7.71
C GLU A 160 0.70 34.00 8.95
N GLU A 161 -0.06 35.11 8.87
CA GLU A 161 -0.98 35.56 9.92
C GLU A 161 -2.13 34.56 10.12
N ASN A 162 -2.74 34.07 9.03
CA ASN A 162 -3.83 33.09 9.11
C ASN A 162 -3.37 31.76 9.71
N VAL A 163 -2.19 31.25 9.31
CA VAL A 163 -1.62 30.03 9.92
C VAL A 163 -1.36 30.24 11.40
N SER A 164 -0.78 31.38 11.78
CA SER A 164 -0.49 31.72 13.17
C SER A 164 -1.78 31.83 14.00
N SER A 165 -2.83 32.44 13.45
CA SER A 165 -4.13 32.59 14.09
C SER A 165 -4.87 31.25 14.24
N ALA A 166 -4.87 30.43 13.20
CA ALA A 166 -5.55 29.13 13.21
C ALA A 166 -4.98 28.15 14.23
N LEU A 167 -3.67 28.24 14.49
CA LEU A 167 -2.92 27.38 15.42
C LEU A 167 -2.66 28.04 16.79
N ASP A 168 -3.17 29.24 17.06
CA ASP A 168 -2.99 29.89 18.36
C ASP A 168 -3.80 29.17 19.45
N VAL A 169 -3.09 28.52 20.36
CA VAL A 169 -3.63 27.78 21.50
C VAL A 169 -4.53 28.66 22.38
N LYS A 170 -4.24 29.97 22.49
CA LYS A 170 -5.05 30.90 23.30
C LYS A 170 -6.41 31.16 22.66
N MET A 171 -6.46 31.33 21.35
CA MET A 171 -7.70 31.48 20.59
C MET A 171 -8.53 30.18 20.58
N LEU A 172 -7.85 29.03 20.49
CA LEU A 172 -8.50 27.71 20.52
C LEU A 172 -9.10 27.35 21.91
N THR A 173 -8.61 27.97 22.98
CA THR A 173 -9.06 27.69 24.37
C THR A 173 -10.01 28.74 24.94
N GLN A 174 -10.10 29.92 24.33
CA GLN A 174 -11.03 30.99 24.72
C GLN A 174 -12.51 30.59 24.71
N PRO A 175 -13.03 29.87 23.69
CA PRO A 175 -14.42 29.40 23.67
C PRO A 175 -14.75 28.45 24.83
N LEU A 176 -13.76 27.68 25.31
CA LEU A 176 -13.93 26.77 26.45
C LEU A 176 -14.04 27.52 27.80
N GLN A 177 -13.44 28.70 27.92
CA GLN A 177 -13.47 29.50 29.15
C GLN A 177 -14.78 30.26 29.34
N ALA A 178 -15.50 30.56 28.26
CA ALA A 178 -16.78 31.25 28.31
C ALA A 178 -17.91 30.39 28.90
N SER A 179 -17.81 29.05 28.84
CA SER A 179 -18.87 28.15 29.33
C SER A 179 -18.69 27.67 30.77
N THR A 180 -17.59 28.02 31.46
CA THR A 180 -17.36 27.65 32.86
C THR A 180 -17.27 28.87 33.78
N ARG A 181 -18.39 29.55 33.99
CA ARG A 181 -18.60 30.32 35.23
C ARG A 181 -18.95 29.35 36.36
N GLY A 182 -17.95 28.78 37.02
CA GLY A 182 -18.11 27.91 38.18
C GLY A 182 -17.20 28.35 39.33
N GLY A 183 -17.77 28.55 40.51
CA GLY A 183 -17.17 29.18 41.69
C GLY A 183 -15.91 28.51 42.30
N PRO A 184 -15.37 29.10 43.38
CA PRO A 184 -14.06 28.77 43.92
C PRO A 184 -14.05 27.36 44.55
N GLY A 185 -13.13 26.49 44.10
CA GLY A 185 -12.88 25.19 44.75
C GLY A 185 -12.67 23.97 43.85
N ARG A 186 -12.77 24.07 42.51
CA ARG A 186 -12.47 22.94 41.60
C ARG A 186 -11.13 23.12 40.88
N ALA A 187 -10.04 22.88 41.59
CA ALA A 187 -8.70 22.78 41.01
C ALA A 187 -8.42 21.33 40.58
N ALA A 188 -8.92 20.96 39.40
CA ALA A 188 -8.39 19.85 38.61
C ALA A 188 -8.66 20.16 37.14
N MET A 189 -7.81 21.00 36.54
CA MET A 189 -7.85 21.29 35.12
C MET A 189 -7.40 20.03 34.35
N PRO A 190 -8.21 19.43 33.45
CA PRO A 190 -7.69 18.48 32.49
C PRO A 190 -6.73 19.22 31.57
N THR A 191 -5.64 18.56 31.16
CA THR A 191 -4.66 19.05 30.19
C THR A 191 -5.38 19.61 28.95
N PRO A 192 -5.33 20.93 28.65
CA PRO A 192 -6.23 21.59 27.68
C PRO A 192 -6.30 20.93 26.29
N GLY A 193 -5.18 20.38 25.82
CA GLY A 193 -5.05 19.80 24.47
C GLY A 193 -5.82 18.51 24.20
N ASN A 194 -6.41 17.86 25.21
CA ASN A 194 -7.10 16.57 25.03
C ASN A 194 -8.63 16.66 25.13
N THR A 195 -9.19 17.86 25.21
CA THR A 195 -10.65 18.03 25.29
C THR A 195 -11.30 17.92 23.90
N PRO A 196 -12.46 17.25 23.77
CA PRO A 196 -13.18 17.14 22.49
C PRO A 196 -13.49 18.50 21.85
N ALA A 197 -13.82 19.50 22.68
CA ALA A 197 -14.11 20.86 22.21
C ALA A 197 -12.86 21.57 21.65
N PHE A 198 -11.68 21.40 22.27
CA PHE A 198 -10.43 21.91 21.71
C PHE A 198 -10.12 21.27 20.35
N ARG A 199 -10.26 19.95 20.23
CA ARG A 199 -10.00 19.25 18.97
C ARG A 199 -11.00 19.65 17.88
N ALA A 200 -12.27 19.80 18.21
CA ALA A 200 -13.28 20.27 17.26
C ALA A 200 -12.94 21.68 16.74
N ALA A 201 -12.61 22.62 17.62
CA ALA A 201 -12.19 23.96 17.23
C ALA A 201 -10.92 23.95 16.37
N LEU A 202 -9.92 23.14 16.74
CA LEU A 202 -8.68 22.98 15.98
C LEU A 202 -8.95 22.48 14.55
N TRP A 203 -9.78 21.45 14.39
CA TRP A 203 -10.05 20.88 13.07
C TRP A 203 -10.88 21.80 12.19
N THR A 204 -11.87 22.51 12.75
CA THR A 204 -12.63 23.53 12.01
C THR A 204 -11.70 24.66 11.54
N ASN A 205 -10.79 25.12 12.39
CA ASN A 205 -9.81 26.14 12.01
C ASN A 205 -8.83 25.61 10.95
N MET A 206 -8.39 24.35 11.05
CA MET A 206 -7.53 23.72 10.05
C MET A 206 -8.22 23.57 8.69
N GLU A 207 -9.49 23.16 8.66
CA GLU A 207 -10.28 23.10 7.41
C GLU A 207 -10.38 24.49 6.76
N LYS A 208 -10.73 25.51 7.54
CA LYS A 208 -10.76 26.91 7.08
C LYS A 208 -9.41 27.37 6.56
N LEU A 209 -8.32 27.05 7.27
CA LEU A 209 -6.96 27.37 6.86
C LEU A 209 -6.61 26.71 5.52
N MET A 210 -7.00 25.44 5.30
CA MET A 210 -6.75 24.76 4.01
C MET A 210 -7.48 25.43 2.85
N ASP A 211 -8.70 25.92 3.09
CA ASP A 211 -9.47 26.65 2.08
C ASP A 211 -8.87 28.04 1.79
N GLU A 212 -8.40 28.75 2.81
CA GLU A 212 -7.70 30.04 2.66
C GLU A 212 -6.36 29.88 1.90
N ILE A 213 -5.59 28.82 2.19
CA ILE A 213 -4.38 28.47 1.43
C ILE A 213 -4.74 28.20 -0.03
N CYS A 214 -5.78 27.40 -0.30
CA CYS A 214 -6.24 27.13 -1.67
C CYS A 214 -6.62 28.41 -2.41
N ALA A 215 -7.38 29.30 -1.76
CA ALA A 215 -7.84 30.55 -2.34
C ALA A 215 -6.67 31.49 -2.67
N GLY A 216 -5.75 31.68 -1.72
CA GLY A 216 -4.54 32.47 -1.92
C GLY A 216 -3.69 31.92 -3.07
N CYS A 217 -3.41 30.62 -3.09
CA CYS A 217 -2.67 30.00 -4.19
C CYS A 217 -3.38 30.16 -5.55
N GLY A 218 -4.72 30.01 -5.59
CA GLY A 218 -5.51 30.21 -6.81
C GLY A 218 -5.47 31.65 -7.33
N GLN A 219 -5.52 32.65 -6.44
CA GLN A 219 -5.42 34.06 -6.80
C GLN A 219 -4.05 34.40 -7.37
N VAL A 220 -2.95 33.99 -6.72
CA VAL A 220 -1.61 34.29 -7.27
C VAL A 220 -1.35 33.51 -8.57
N GLN A 221 -1.92 32.32 -8.72
CA GLN A 221 -1.92 31.62 -10.00
C GLN A 221 -2.66 32.40 -11.09
N HIS A 222 -3.80 33.01 -10.78
CA HIS A 222 -4.53 33.85 -11.73
C HIS A 222 -3.66 35.02 -12.20
N LEU A 223 -2.96 35.70 -11.29
CA LEU A 223 -1.99 36.75 -11.61
C LEU A 223 -0.91 36.24 -12.56
N GLN A 224 -0.32 35.08 -12.27
CA GLN A 224 0.70 34.47 -13.12
C GLN A 224 0.15 34.15 -14.52
N LYS A 225 -1.07 33.60 -14.64
CA LYS A 225 -1.69 33.31 -15.95
C LYS A 225 -1.85 34.56 -16.81
N VAL A 226 -2.24 35.68 -16.22
CA VAL A 226 -2.40 36.96 -16.94
C VAL A 226 -1.04 37.52 -17.37
N LEU A 227 -0.03 37.45 -16.50
CA LEU A 227 1.35 37.87 -16.81
C LEU A 227 1.95 37.06 -17.97
N THR A 228 1.79 35.73 -17.97
CA THR A 228 2.32 34.87 -19.05
C THR A 228 1.67 35.18 -20.41
N LYS A 229 0.36 35.50 -20.44
CA LYS A 229 -0.36 35.82 -21.68
C LYS A 229 0.00 37.19 -22.26
N LYS A 230 0.52 38.13 -21.45
CA LYS A 230 0.81 39.51 -21.87
C LYS A 230 2.20 39.72 -22.49
N ARG A 231 2.99 38.64 -22.68
CA ARG A 231 4.30 38.62 -23.40
C ARG A 231 5.21 39.81 -23.05
N ASP A 232 5.72 39.85 -21.82
CA ASP A 232 6.91 40.65 -21.50
C ASP A 232 7.79 39.95 -20.44
N PRO A 233 9.07 39.62 -20.72
CA PRO A 233 9.92 38.77 -19.89
C PRO A 233 10.68 39.57 -18.80
N VAL A 234 10.01 40.48 -18.09
CA VAL A 234 10.72 41.41 -17.18
C VAL A 234 10.82 40.93 -15.73
N THR A 235 10.20 39.80 -15.36
CA THR A 235 10.45 39.17 -14.06
C THR A 235 10.81 37.69 -14.23
N HIS A 236 12.11 37.42 -14.31
CA HIS A 236 12.75 36.10 -14.16
C HIS A 236 12.55 35.49 -12.75
N VAL A 237 11.34 35.53 -12.20
CA VAL A 237 11.01 34.84 -10.95
C VAL A 237 10.01 33.76 -11.30
N CYS A 238 10.47 32.52 -11.29
CA CYS A 238 9.61 31.35 -11.41
C CYS A 238 8.78 31.28 -10.13
N PHE A 239 7.54 31.79 -10.18
CA PHE A 239 6.66 31.91 -9.01
C PHE A 239 6.37 30.57 -8.29
N ILE A 240 6.65 29.43 -8.94
CA ILE A 240 6.68 28.10 -8.31
C ILE A 240 7.61 28.07 -7.09
N ASP A 241 8.72 28.82 -7.11
CA ASP A 241 9.68 28.89 -6.00
C ASP A 241 9.14 29.69 -4.80
N GLU A 242 8.22 30.64 -5.01
CA GLU A 242 7.56 31.36 -3.90
C GLU A 242 6.39 30.59 -3.28
N ILE A 243 5.63 29.85 -4.10
CA ILE A 243 4.67 28.86 -3.59
C ILE A 243 5.41 27.82 -2.73
N ALA A 244 6.63 27.41 -3.11
CA ALA A 244 7.42 26.50 -2.29
C ALA A 244 7.79 27.09 -0.92
N LYS A 245 8.07 28.40 -0.82
CA LYS A 245 8.39 29.06 0.46
C LYS A 245 7.20 29.14 1.42
N VAL A 246 6.02 29.51 0.92
CA VAL A 246 4.77 29.49 1.69
C VAL A 246 4.51 28.10 2.30
N ARG A 247 4.74 27.04 1.51
CA ARG A 247 4.62 25.66 1.98
C ARG A 247 5.63 25.37 3.09
N THR A 248 6.90 25.75 2.93
CA THR A 248 7.91 25.57 3.98
C THR A 248 7.56 26.27 5.29
N ASN A 249 6.81 27.39 5.26
CA ASN A 249 6.41 28.09 6.47
C ASN A 249 5.28 27.38 7.22
N ILE A 250 4.27 26.85 6.53
CA ILE A 250 3.27 25.96 7.16
C ILE A 250 3.96 24.76 7.81
N PHE A 251 4.98 24.19 7.15
CA PHE A 251 5.72 23.04 7.68
C PHE A 251 6.61 23.38 8.87
N LYS A 252 7.28 24.54 8.85
CA LYS A 252 8.03 25.04 10.02
C LYS A 252 7.11 25.21 11.23
N ILE A 253 5.90 25.71 11.02
CA ILE A 253 4.94 25.95 12.10
C ILE A 253 4.40 24.62 12.68
N LEU A 254 4.12 23.62 11.83
CA LEU A 254 3.80 22.25 12.26
C LEU A 254 4.94 21.65 13.10
N ILE A 255 6.19 21.80 12.67
CA ILE A 255 7.36 21.30 13.40
C ILE A 255 7.55 22.03 14.74
N SER A 256 7.26 23.33 14.81
CA SER A 256 7.32 24.14 16.03
C SER A 256 6.02 24.10 16.85
N ALA A 257 5.09 23.21 16.54
CA ALA A 257 3.79 23.17 17.19
C ALA A 257 3.92 22.93 18.71
N SER A 258 3.07 23.61 19.49
CA SER A 258 2.98 23.42 20.94
C SER A 258 2.72 21.95 21.29
N THR A 259 3.09 21.54 22.50
CA THR A 259 2.88 20.16 22.99
C THR A 259 1.41 19.71 22.90
N PHE A 260 0.45 20.63 23.05
CA PHE A 260 -0.98 20.35 22.91
C PHE A 260 -1.39 20.06 21.47
N LEU A 261 -0.92 20.86 20.50
CA LEU A 261 -1.15 20.63 19.08
C LEU A 261 -0.51 19.32 18.62
N LYS A 262 0.72 19.07 19.09
CA LYS A 262 1.43 17.82 18.81
C LYS A 262 0.61 16.60 19.24
N GLN A 263 0.05 16.60 20.46
CA GLN A 263 -0.80 15.51 20.93
C GLN A 263 -2.07 15.32 20.10
N ALA A 264 -2.71 16.41 19.68
CA ALA A 264 -3.90 16.35 18.83
C ALA A 264 -3.58 15.77 17.44
N PHE A 265 -2.48 16.20 16.81
CA PHE A 265 -2.03 15.69 15.52
C PHE A 265 -1.59 14.22 15.59
N GLU A 266 -0.88 13.80 16.64
CA GLU A 266 -0.53 12.38 16.84
C GLU A 266 -1.75 11.50 17.11
N GLY A 267 -2.80 12.03 17.76
CA GLY A 267 -4.01 11.27 18.08
C GLY A 267 -4.94 11.10 16.90
N GLU A 268 -5.04 12.11 16.04
CA GLU A 268 -5.96 12.16 14.90
C GLU A 268 -5.21 12.37 13.57
N TYR A 269 -4.01 11.79 13.47
CA TYR A 269 -3.15 11.81 12.27
C TYR A 269 -3.88 11.46 10.96
N PRO A 270 -4.78 10.47 10.90
CA PRO A 270 -5.54 10.17 9.68
C PRO A 270 -6.37 11.36 9.17
N LYS A 271 -6.91 12.21 10.07
CA LYS A 271 -7.62 13.43 9.67
C LYS A 271 -6.65 14.47 9.10
N LEU A 272 -5.49 14.64 9.72
CA LEU A 272 -4.42 15.51 9.20
C LEU A 272 -4.01 15.09 7.79
N LEU A 273 -3.77 13.79 7.61
CA LEU A 273 -3.37 13.21 6.34
C LEU A 273 -4.46 13.39 5.27
N ARG A 274 -5.74 13.22 5.63
CA ARG A 274 -6.88 13.48 4.72
C ARG A 274 -6.92 14.93 4.27
N LEU A 275 -6.96 15.89 5.21
CA LEU A 275 -7.01 17.33 4.88
C LEU A 275 -5.83 17.75 4.01
N TYR A 276 -4.67 17.20 4.31
CA TYR A 276 -3.46 17.42 3.55
C TYR A 276 -3.52 16.84 2.13
N ASN A 277 -3.91 15.59 1.97
CA ASN A 277 -4.05 14.94 0.66
C ASN A 277 -5.08 15.66 -0.22
N ASP A 278 -6.17 16.15 0.37
CA ASP A 278 -7.18 16.93 -0.33
C ASP A 278 -6.64 18.30 -0.78
N LEU A 279 -5.93 19.02 0.09
CA LEU A 279 -5.23 20.26 -0.26
C LEU A 279 -4.23 20.02 -1.41
N TRP A 280 -3.43 18.96 -1.31
CA TRP A 280 -2.42 18.62 -2.31
C TRP A 280 -3.05 18.35 -3.69
N LYS A 281 -4.13 17.55 -3.73
CA LYS A 281 -4.87 17.30 -4.98
C LYS A 281 -5.41 18.59 -5.60
N ARG A 282 -5.99 19.48 -4.79
CA ARG A 282 -6.49 20.80 -5.26
C ARG A 282 -5.34 21.64 -5.83
N LEU A 283 -4.20 21.71 -5.13
CA LEU A 283 -3.01 22.43 -5.61
C LEU A 283 -2.41 21.85 -6.90
N GLN A 284 -2.40 20.52 -7.05
CA GLN A 284 -1.95 19.87 -8.28
C GLN A 284 -2.84 20.20 -9.49
N GLN A 285 -4.16 20.23 -9.31
CA GLN A 285 -5.10 20.63 -10.37
C GLN A 285 -4.80 22.04 -10.89
N TYR A 286 -4.46 22.96 -9.98
CA TYR A 286 -4.01 24.30 -10.35
C TYR A 286 -2.71 24.25 -11.17
N SER A 287 -1.70 23.50 -10.74
CA SER A 287 -0.42 23.36 -11.48
C SER A 287 -0.59 22.81 -12.91
N GLN A 288 -1.39 21.76 -13.09
CA GLN A 288 -1.64 21.13 -14.40
C GLN A 288 -2.31 22.09 -15.40
N SER A 289 -3.19 22.99 -14.91
CA SER A 289 -3.82 24.05 -15.72
C SER A 289 -2.82 25.06 -16.31
N ILE A 290 -1.64 25.22 -15.71
CA ILE A 290 -0.58 26.07 -16.26
C ILE A 290 0.14 25.35 -17.41
N GLN A 291 0.47 24.07 -17.23
CA GLN A 291 1.24 23.30 -18.22
C GLN A 291 0.46 23.08 -19.53
N SER A 292 -0.86 22.82 -19.49
CA SER A 292 -1.64 22.62 -20.73
C SER A 292 -1.87 23.90 -21.56
N ASN A 293 -1.77 25.08 -20.94
CA ASN A 293 -1.93 26.37 -21.63
C ASN A 293 -0.62 26.86 -22.25
N VAL A 294 0.53 26.39 -21.77
CA VAL A 294 1.83 26.71 -22.37
C VAL A 294 2.06 25.87 -23.63
N THR A 295 1.67 24.60 -23.63
CA THR A 295 1.82 23.70 -24.79
C THR A 295 0.86 23.94 -25.94
N SER A 296 -0.28 24.60 -25.71
CA SER A 296 -1.28 24.92 -26.74
C SER A 296 -1.02 26.23 -27.51
N SER A 297 0.06 26.96 -27.18
CA SER A 297 0.41 28.25 -27.81
C SER A 297 1.55 28.18 -28.84
N GLY A 298 2.00 26.97 -29.21
CA GLY A 298 2.92 26.76 -30.32
C GLY A 298 2.17 26.72 -31.65
N ASN A 299 2.07 27.87 -32.33
CA ASN A 299 1.65 27.91 -33.73
C ASN A 299 2.59 27.03 -34.57
N ALA A 300 2.04 25.98 -35.16
CA ALA A 300 2.61 25.37 -36.36
C ALA A 300 2.34 26.32 -37.53
N ASP A 301 3.35 27.07 -37.98
CA ASP A 301 3.67 27.19 -39.42
C ASP A 301 4.92 28.06 -39.69
N ILE A 302 5.77 27.53 -40.57
CA ILE A 302 6.74 28.16 -41.49
C ILE A 302 8.08 28.70 -40.93
N THR A 303 9.15 27.99 -41.31
CA THR A 303 10.58 28.37 -41.35
C THR A 303 10.87 29.45 -42.42
N PRO A 304 11.98 30.21 -42.30
CA PRO A 304 13.17 29.83 -43.08
C PRO A 304 14.52 30.02 -42.35
N GLU A 305 15.45 29.14 -42.70
CA GLU A 305 16.85 29.04 -42.25
C GLU A 305 17.70 30.28 -42.56
N LEU A 306 18.68 30.57 -41.70
CA LEU A 306 19.95 31.32 -41.93
C LEU A 306 20.97 30.94 -40.80
N PRO A 307 22.30 31.13 -40.99
CA PRO A 307 23.37 30.13 -40.73
C PRO A 307 24.00 30.19 -39.32
N PRO A 308 24.82 29.18 -38.94
CA PRO A 308 25.36 29.07 -37.58
C PRO A 308 26.61 29.94 -37.41
N GLY A 309 26.55 30.89 -36.47
CA GLY A 309 27.72 31.70 -36.13
C GLY A 309 27.49 32.58 -34.90
N GLN A 310 27.96 32.09 -33.75
CA GLN A 310 28.42 32.83 -32.57
C GLN A 310 27.51 33.92 -31.98
N ASP A 311 26.76 33.57 -30.94
CA ASP A 311 26.87 34.27 -29.65
C ASP A 311 26.23 33.45 -28.53
N ASP A 312 26.82 33.53 -27.34
CA ASP A 312 26.41 32.86 -26.12
C ASP A 312 24.99 33.26 -25.67
N THR A 313 23.99 32.49 -26.07
CA THR A 313 22.70 32.38 -25.37
C THR A 313 22.44 30.92 -25.06
N GLN A 314 23.10 30.43 -24.00
CA GLN A 314 22.65 29.22 -23.34
C GLN A 314 21.17 29.39 -22.99
N ASP A 315 20.32 28.56 -23.60
CA ASP A 315 18.91 28.41 -23.28
C ASP A 315 18.75 28.19 -21.76
N ALA A 316 18.51 29.29 -21.04
CA ALA A 316 18.19 29.32 -19.61
C ALA A 316 16.80 28.72 -19.30
N PHE A 317 16.16 28.06 -20.28
CA PHE A 317 14.86 27.40 -20.15
C PHE A 317 14.95 25.95 -19.67
N MET A 318 16.17 25.41 -19.56
CA MET A 318 16.43 24.05 -19.06
C MET A 318 17.36 24.07 -17.84
N VAL A 319 17.12 24.97 -16.88
CA VAL A 319 17.63 24.72 -15.52
C VAL A 319 17.00 23.40 -15.07
N LYS A 320 17.79 22.34 -15.13
CA LYS A 320 17.55 21.05 -14.50
C LYS A 320 17.01 21.34 -13.10
N LYS A 321 15.73 21.06 -12.87
CA LYS A 321 15.15 20.92 -11.53
C LYS A 321 16.14 20.09 -10.72
N GLN A 322 16.82 20.73 -9.77
CA GLN A 322 17.44 20.01 -8.66
C GLN A 322 16.36 19.16 -7.99
N ASP A 323 16.76 18.01 -7.43
CA ASP A 323 15.98 16.91 -6.83
C ASP A 323 15.02 17.30 -5.68
N TYR A 324 14.26 18.39 -5.82
CA TYR A 324 13.24 18.80 -4.88
C TYR A 324 11.93 18.13 -5.26
N ASP A 325 11.63 17.00 -4.61
CA ASP A 325 10.30 16.42 -4.60
C ASP A 325 9.51 16.99 -3.41
N PRO A 326 8.60 17.95 -3.67
CA PRO A 326 7.77 18.55 -2.63
C PRO A 326 6.81 17.56 -1.97
N GLU A 327 6.49 16.42 -2.59
CA GLU A 327 5.68 15.39 -1.94
C GLU A 327 6.51 14.57 -0.94
N LYS A 328 7.76 14.26 -1.29
CA LYS A 328 8.69 13.49 -0.44
C LYS A 328 9.10 14.26 0.80
N THR A 329 9.57 15.50 0.64
CA THR A 329 9.97 16.38 1.76
C THR A 329 8.85 16.53 2.78
N LEU A 330 7.61 16.44 2.30
CA LEU A 330 6.40 16.65 3.07
C LEU A 330 5.94 15.39 3.81
N LYS A 331 6.02 14.23 3.17
CA LYS A 331 5.90 12.93 3.87
C LYS A 331 6.93 12.83 5.00
N ASP A 332 8.16 13.29 4.76
CA ASP A 332 9.22 13.29 5.78
C ASP A 332 8.86 14.16 7.01
N THR A 333 8.17 15.29 6.82
CA THR A 333 7.71 16.13 7.95
C THR A 333 6.57 15.53 8.76
N LEU A 334 5.72 14.71 8.14
CA LEU A 334 4.60 14.05 8.80
C LEU A 334 5.01 12.74 9.51
N GLN A 335 6.18 12.20 9.16
CA GLN A 335 6.71 10.94 9.68
C GLN A 335 6.78 10.84 11.22
N PRO A 336 7.14 11.88 12.00
CA PRO A 336 7.13 11.81 13.46
C PRO A 336 5.71 11.63 14.04
N TYR A 337 4.70 12.23 13.40
CA TYR A 337 3.30 12.08 13.81
C TYR A 337 2.75 10.72 13.40
N GLU A 338 3.11 10.25 12.20
CA GLU A 338 2.73 8.93 11.71
C GLU A 338 3.29 7.83 12.64
N SER A 339 4.59 7.88 12.95
CA SER A 339 5.22 6.90 13.84
C SER A 339 4.60 6.88 15.24
N ALA A 340 4.31 8.06 15.83
CA ALA A 340 3.63 8.16 17.11
C ALA A 340 2.19 7.62 17.05
N TYR A 341 1.46 7.90 15.97
CA TYR A 341 0.12 7.36 15.73
C TYR A 341 0.15 5.83 15.60
N LEU A 342 1.07 5.29 14.80
CA LEU A 342 1.25 3.84 14.59
C LEU A 342 1.64 3.12 15.87
N SER A 343 2.48 3.73 16.71
CA SER A 343 2.82 3.18 18.03
C SER A 343 1.57 3.11 18.93
N LYS A 344 0.75 4.18 18.97
CA LYS A 344 -0.49 4.20 19.75
C LYS A 344 -1.54 3.23 19.18
N SER A 345 -1.63 3.10 17.86
CA SER A 345 -2.48 2.14 17.15
C SER A 345 -2.12 0.70 17.55
N LEU A 346 -0.83 0.37 17.55
CA LEU A 346 -0.36 -0.94 17.99
C LEU A 346 -0.72 -1.21 19.46
N SER A 347 -0.53 -0.25 20.36
CA SER A 347 -0.96 -0.37 21.76
C SER A 347 -2.45 -0.62 21.88
N ARG A 348 -3.29 0.19 21.20
CA ARG A 348 -4.76 0.00 21.20
C ARG A 348 -5.18 -1.36 20.69
N LEU A 349 -4.46 -1.93 19.72
CA LEU A 349 -4.72 -3.27 19.21
C LEU A 349 -4.23 -4.38 20.16
N PHE A 350 -3.14 -4.15 20.89
CA PHE A 350 -2.56 -5.12 21.82
C PHE A 350 -3.28 -5.15 23.17
N ASP A 351 -3.79 -4.02 23.65
CA ASP A 351 -4.42 -3.91 24.96
C ASP A 351 -5.59 -4.89 25.13
N PRO A 352 -6.56 -5.01 24.19
CA PRO A 352 -7.63 -6.01 24.27
C PRO A 352 -7.10 -7.45 24.34
N ILE A 353 -6.04 -7.78 23.60
CA ILE A 353 -5.44 -9.12 23.66
C ILE A 353 -4.84 -9.39 25.04
N ASN A 354 -4.06 -8.45 25.57
CA ASN A 354 -3.43 -8.64 26.88
C ASN A 354 -4.45 -8.70 28.02
N LEU A 355 -5.61 -8.07 27.85
CA LEU A 355 -6.72 -8.10 28.81
C LEU A 355 -7.39 -9.47 28.84
N VAL A 356 -7.56 -10.09 27.67
CA VAL A 356 -8.18 -11.42 27.50
C VAL A 356 -7.21 -12.55 27.83
N PHE A 357 -5.90 -12.32 27.69
CA PHE A 357 -4.85 -13.27 28.08
C PHE A 357 -4.04 -12.74 29.29
N PRO A 358 -4.62 -12.71 30.50
CA PRO A 358 -3.91 -12.26 31.68
C PRO A 358 -2.74 -13.21 31.99
N PRO A 359 -1.65 -12.71 32.58
CA PRO A 359 -0.50 -13.53 32.93
C PRO A 359 -0.91 -14.64 33.91
N GLY A 360 -0.75 -15.90 33.50
CA GLY A 360 -1.16 -17.08 34.26
C GLY A 360 -2.59 -17.56 34.00
N GLY A 361 -3.35 -16.87 33.15
CA GLY A 361 -4.66 -17.33 32.68
C GLY A 361 -4.56 -18.62 31.87
N ARG A 362 -5.47 -19.57 32.13
CA ARG A 362 -5.55 -20.86 31.42
C ARG A 362 -6.77 -21.01 30.52
N ASN A 363 -7.63 -19.99 30.51
CA ASN A 363 -8.90 -20.03 29.81
C ASN A 363 -8.77 -19.31 28.46
N PRO A 364 -9.32 -19.87 27.38
CA PRO A 364 -9.40 -19.19 26.11
C PRO A 364 -10.41 -18.02 26.14
N PRO A 365 -10.32 -17.09 25.18
CA PRO A 365 -11.24 -15.96 25.05
C PRO A 365 -12.71 -16.38 24.93
N SER A 366 -13.59 -15.66 25.60
CA SER A 366 -15.02 -15.72 25.35
C SER A 366 -15.41 -15.06 24.01
N SER A 367 -16.65 -15.31 23.55
CA SER A 367 -17.16 -14.69 22.33
C SER A 367 -17.18 -13.16 22.41
N ASP A 368 -17.64 -12.60 23.53
CA ASP A 368 -17.80 -11.16 23.70
C ASP A 368 -16.44 -10.44 23.70
N GLU A 369 -15.43 -11.09 24.29
CA GLU A 369 -14.04 -10.63 24.28
C GLU A 369 -13.44 -10.65 22.87
N LEU A 370 -13.70 -11.71 22.09
CA LEU A 370 -13.30 -11.77 20.68
C LEU A 370 -13.97 -10.67 19.86
N ASP A 371 -15.26 -10.43 20.06
CA ASP A 371 -15.98 -9.36 19.35
C ASP A 371 -15.41 -7.97 19.66
N SER A 372 -14.91 -7.75 20.89
CA SER A 372 -14.21 -6.53 21.27
C SER A 372 -12.89 -6.35 20.50
N ILE A 373 -12.09 -7.43 20.38
CA ILE A 373 -10.85 -7.43 19.59
C ILE A 373 -11.16 -7.13 18.11
N ILE A 374 -12.17 -7.80 17.54
CA ILE A 374 -12.58 -7.62 16.15
C ILE A 374 -13.08 -6.19 15.89
N LYS A 375 -13.89 -5.62 16.79
CA LYS A 375 -14.34 -4.21 16.69
C LYS A 375 -13.16 -3.25 16.70
N THR A 376 -12.15 -3.51 17.51
CA THR A 376 -10.92 -2.69 17.58
C THR A 376 -10.14 -2.78 16.27
N ILE A 377 -9.93 -4.00 15.73
CA ILE A 377 -9.29 -4.20 14.42
C ILE A 377 -10.06 -3.47 13.31
N ALA A 378 -11.38 -3.63 13.26
CA ALA A 378 -12.23 -2.98 12.28
C ALA A 378 -12.16 -1.45 12.39
N SER A 379 -12.15 -0.90 13.61
CA SER A 379 -12.04 0.55 13.82
C SER A 379 -10.71 1.10 13.33
N GLU A 380 -9.58 0.44 13.63
CA GLU A 380 -8.25 0.90 13.18
C GLU A 380 -8.10 0.82 11.65
N LEU A 381 -8.58 -0.26 11.03
CA LEU A 381 -8.55 -0.40 9.56
C LEU A 381 -9.44 0.64 8.86
N ASN A 382 -10.65 0.90 9.38
CA ASN A 382 -11.54 1.92 8.83
C ASN A 382 -10.93 3.32 8.92
N VAL A 383 -10.32 3.66 10.06
CA VAL A 383 -9.69 4.97 10.26
C VAL A 383 -8.48 5.14 9.33
N ALA A 384 -7.74 4.07 9.02
CA ALA A 384 -6.59 4.09 8.13
C ALA A 384 -6.95 4.16 6.63
N SER A 385 -8.21 3.86 6.26
CA SER A 385 -8.68 3.79 4.86
C SER A 385 -8.57 5.11 4.07
N VAL A 386 -8.29 6.23 4.76
CA VAL A 386 -8.08 7.55 4.15
C VAL A 386 -6.86 7.62 3.23
N ASP A 387 -5.88 6.74 3.41
CA ASP A 387 -4.65 6.72 2.63
C ASP A 387 -4.09 5.29 2.44
N PRO A 388 -3.64 4.90 1.23
CA PRO A 388 -3.11 3.57 0.97
C PRO A 388 -1.85 3.20 1.75
N SER A 389 -0.95 4.17 1.99
CA SER A 389 0.31 3.92 2.70
C SER A 389 0.06 3.73 4.20
N LEU A 390 -0.82 4.54 4.78
CA LEU A 390 -1.27 4.38 6.17
C LEU A 390 -2.06 3.07 6.35
N SER A 391 -2.94 2.71 5.40
CA SER A 391 -3.66 1.43 5.40
C SER A 391 -2.71 0.24 5.45
N LEU A 392 -1.62 0.26 4.68
CA LEU A 392 -0.58 -0.77 4.72
C LEU A 392 0.17 -0.80 6.06
N ALA A 393 0.50 0.35 6.63
CA ALA A 393 1.18 0.43 7.92
C ALA A 393 0.30 -0.10 9.07
N VAL A 394 -0.98 0.26 9.10
CA VAL A 394 -1.96 -0.26 10.07
C VAL A 394 -2.25 -1.74 9.84
N ALA A 395 -2.31 -2.20 8.59
CA ALA A 395 -2.44 -3.63 8.29
C ALA A 395 -1.28 -4.46 8.85
N ARG A 396 -0.04 -3.93 8.82
CA ARG A 396 1.11 -4.58 9.49
C ARG A 396 0.95 -4.63 11.00
N ASN A 397 0.37 -3.60 11.62
CA ASN A 397 0.05 -3.64 13.05
C ASN A 397 -1.03 -4.70 13.34
N VAL A 398 -2.09 -4.76 12.55
CA VAL A 398 -3.12 -5.81 12.66
C VAL A 398 -2.53 -7.20 12.49
N ALA A 399 -1.62 -7.40 11.53
CA ALA A 399 -0.89 -8.67 11.37
C ALA A 399 -0.11 -9.04 12.64
N LYS A 400 0.64 -8.11 13.23
CA LYS A 400 1.32 -8.33 14.52
C LYS A 400 0.35 -8.67 15.65
N THR A 401 -0.82 -8.04 15.66
CA THR A 401 -1.89 -8.27 16.64
C THR A 401 -2.48 -9.68 16.51
N VAL A 402 -2.80 -10.11 15.29
CA VAL A 402 -3.29 -11.47 15.02
C VAL A 402 -2.20 -12.50 15.39
N GLN A 403 -0.94 -12.23 15.06
CA GLN A 403 0.18 -13.09 15.44
C GLN A 403 0.34 -13.18 16.97
N LEU A 404 0.23 -12.06 17.69
CA LEU A 404 0.27 -12.05 19.15
C LEU A 404 -0.85 -12.90 19.75
N PHE A 405 -2.07 -12.79 19.21
CA PHE A 405 -3.18 -13.65 19.59
C PHE A 405 -2.84 -15.14 19.37
N GLY A 406 -2.30 -15.48 18.20
CA GLY A 406 -1.85 -16.84 17.90
C GLY A 406 -0.83 -17.38 18.90
N VAL A 407 0.23 -16.61 19.21
CA VAL A 407 1.25 -16.99 20.19
C VAL A 407 0.67 -17.18 21.59
N LYS A 408 -0.25 -16.31 22.02
CA LYS A 408 -0.92 -16.43 23.32
C LYS A 408 -1.86 -17.65 23.37
N SER A 409 -2.56 -17.92 22.29
CA SER A 409 -3.39 -19.12 22.13
C SER A 409 -2.57 -20.41 22.14
N GLU A 410 -1.41 -20.42 21.48
CA GLU A 410 -0.50 -21.56 21.45
C GLU A 410 0.00 -21.93 22.86
N GLN A 411 0.29 -20.94 23.70
CA GLN A 411 0.70 -21.15 25.09
C GLN A 411 -0.36 -21.84 25.97
N LEU A 412 -1.63 -21.81 25.53
CA LEU A 412 -2.72 -22.52 26.23
C LEU A 412 -2.85 -23.98 25.80
N LEU A 413 -2.25 -24.38 24.68
CA LEU A 413 -2.43 -25.72 24.13
C LEU A 413 -1.80 -26.80 25.01
N SER A 414 -2.53 -27.88 25.20
CA SER A 414 -2.02 -29.14 25.75
C SER A 414 -1.50 -30.01 24.60
N THR A 415 -0.28 -30.54 24.71
CA THR A 415 0.38 -31.34 23.64
C THR A 415 0.72 -32.77 24.04
N GLN A 416 0.55 -33.13 25.32
CA GLN A 416 0.93 -34.44 25.87
C GLN A 416 -0.27 -35.43 25.89
N GLY A 417 -0.20 -36.49 26.71
CA GLY A 417 -1.22 -37.55 26.75
C GLY A 417 -2.65 -37.08 27.03
N GLU A 418 -2.84 -35.94 27.70
CA GLU A 418 -4.17 -35.35 27.85
C GLU A 418 -4.77 -34.94 26.50
N ALA A 419 -3.96 -34.54 25.51
CA ALA A 419 -4.43 -34.08 24.20
C ALA A 419 -4.80 -35.22 23.25
N SER A 420 -4.17 -36.39 23.39
CA SER A 420 -4.26 -37.50 22.43
C SER A 420 -5.16 -38.66 22.87
N GLN A 421 -5.69 -38.68 24.10
CA GLN A 421 -6.52 -39.80 24.57
C GLN A 421 -7.81 -39.97 23.75
N VAL A 422 -8.17 -41.21 23.38
CA VAL A 422 -9.40 -41.53 22.60
C VAL A 422 -10.28 -42.65 23.21
N ILE A 423 -10.03 -43.00 24.48
CA ILE A 423 -10.65 -44.14 25.17
C ILE A 423 -11.85 -43.71 26.04
N GLY A 424 -11.74 -42.56 26.71
CA GLY A 424 -12.72 -42.04 27.67
C GLY A 424 -13.52 -40.84 27.15
N PRO A 425 -14.18 -40.07 28.03
CA PRO A 425 -14.69 -38.74 27.67
C PRO A 425 -13.54 -37.76 27.39
N LEU A 426 -13.86 -36.61 26.79
CA LEU A 426 -12.89 -35.53 26.58
C LEU A 426 -12.14 -35.19 27.89
N THR A 427 -10.83 -35.05 27.80
CA THR A 427 -10.00 -34.54 28.90
C THR A 427 -10.14 -33.01 29.04
N ASP A 428 -9.68 -32.44 30.16
CA ASP A 428 -9.63 -30.99 30.31
C ASP A 428 -8.66 -30.33 29.31
N GLY A 429 -7.55 -30.99 28.99
CA GLY A 429 -6.62 -30.56 27.94
C GLY A 429 -7.27 -30.52 26.55
N GLN A 430 -8.05 -31.54 26.20
CA GLN A 430 -8.78 -31.58 24.92
C GLN A 430 -9.89 -30.52 24.87
N ARG A 431 -10.68 -30.36 25.93
CA ARG A 431 -11.68 -29.28 26.02
C ARG A 431 -11.04 -27.90 25.83
N ARG A 432 -9.86 -27.68 26.41
CA ARG A 432 -9.10 -26.44 26.24
C ARG A 432 -8.61 -26.27 24.80
N ASN A 433 -8.02 -27.30 24.19
CA ASN A 433 -7.57 -27.25 22.80
C ASN A 433 -8.73 -26.95 21.84
N VAL A 434 -9.88 -27.61 22.02
CA VAL A 434 -11.11 -27.34 21.25
C VAL A 434 -11.50 -25.88 21.36
N ALA A 435 -11.58 -25.35 22.59
CA ALA A 435 -11.98 -23.97 22.81
C ALA A 435 -10.97 -22.97 22.20
N VAL A 436 -9.66 -23.25 22.29
CA VAL A 436 -8.61 -22.45 21.63
C VAL A 436 -8.76 -22.46 20.11
N VAL A 437 -8.95 -23.64 19.50
CA VAL A 437 -9.15 -23.78 18.04
C VAL A 437 -10.41 -23.05 17.58
N ASN A 438 -11.50 -23.13 18.35
CA ASN A 438 -12.73 -22.39 18.06
C ASN A 438 -12.51 -20.87 18.14
N SER A 439 -11.79 -20.37 19.15
CA SER A 439 -11.43 -18.95 19.25
C SER A 439 -10.56 -18.48 18.07
N LEU A 440 -9.56 -19.28 17.68
CA LEU A 440 -8.69 -19.00 16.52
C LEU A 440 -9.49 -18.98 15.21
N HIS A 441 -10.37 -19.95 15.01
CA HIS A 441 -11.24 -20.03 13.85
C HIS A 441 -12.16 -18.82 13.76
N ARG A 442 -12.82 -18.46 14.87
CA ARG A 442 -13.71 -17.30 14.93
C ARG A 442 -12.98 -15.99 14.66
N LEU A 443 -11.80 -15.80 15.25
CA LEU A 443 -10.96 -14.64 14.96
C LEU A 443 -10.64 -14.57 13.46
N SER A 444 -10.18 -15.67 12.88
CA SER A 444 -9.81 -15.73 11.45
C SER A 444 -10.99 -15.39 10.54
N GLN A 445 -12.15 -16.02 10.78
CA GLN A 445 -13.38 -15.73 10.01
C GLN A 445 -13.86 -14.29 10.17
N SER A 446 -13.81 -13.74 11.39
CA SER A 446 -14.24 -12.37 11.64
C SER A 446 -13.29 -11.34 11.02
N VAL A 447 -11.97 -11.56 11.06
CA VAL A 447 -11.00 -10.69 10.37
C VAL A 447 -11.21 -10.76 8.85
N LEU A 448 -11.42 -11.95 8.28
CA LEU A 448 -11.75 -12.08 6.85
C LEU A 448 -13.03 -11.32 6.48
N LYS A 449 -14.07 -11.38 7.32
CA LYS A 449 -15.31 -10.60 7.12
C LYS A 449 -15.06 -9.09 7.16
N VAL A 450 -14.23 -8.61 8.08
CA VAL A 450 -13.82 -7.20 8.13
C VAL A 450 -13.11 -6.79 6.84
N LEU A 451 -12.18 -7.59 6.35
CA LEU A 451 -11.48 -7.32 5.09
C LEU A 451 -12.43 -7.24 3.90
N CYS A 452 -13.38 -8.18 3.79
CA CYS A 452 -14.41 -8.16 2.74
C CYS A 452 -15.35 -6.95 2.82
N GLY A 453 -15.52 -6.37 4.02
CA GLY A 453 -16.35 -5.19 4.24
C GLY A 453 -15.68 -3.85 3.91
N LEU A 454 -14.36 -3.82 3.73
CA LEU A 454 -13.61 -2.61 3.41
C LEU A 454 -13.65 -2.34 1.91
N SER A 455 -14.31 -1.26 1.49
CA SER A 455 -14.27 -0.79 0.11
C SER A 455 -12.91 -0.16 -0.21
N SER A 456 -12.35 -0.44 -1.40
CA SER A 456 -11.09 0.15 -1.89
C SER A 456 -9.85 -0.06 -1.00
N PHE A 457 -9.75 -1.19 -0.30
CA PHE A 457 -8.58 -1.52 0.52
C PHE A 457 -7.37 -1.95 -0.35
N PRO A 458 -6.13 -1.52 -0.04
CA PRO A 458 -4.96 -1.88 -0.85
C PRO A 458 -4.67 -3.39 -0.84
N VAL A 459 -4.45 -3.98 -2.02
CA VAL A 459 -4.21 -5.43 -2.19
C VAL A 459 -3.01 -5.92 -1.36
N THR A 460 -1.92 -5.14 -1.30
CA THR A 460 -0.74 -5.49 -0.50
C THR A 460 -1.03 -5.51 1.00
N ALA A 461 -1.92 -4.65 1.47
CA ALA A 461 -2.35 -4.61 2.86
C ALA A 461 -3.24 -5.82 3.19
N GLU A 462 -4.14 -6.18 2.28
CA GLU A 462 -4.98 -7.38 2.41
C GLU A 462 -4.13 -8.66 2.46
N GLN A 463 -3.18 -8.80 1.53
CA GLN A 463 -2.25 -9.94 1.47
C GLN A 463 -1.42 -10.07 2.76
N THR A 464 -1.00 -8.95 3.34
CA THR A 464 -0.24 -8.95 4.61
C THR A 464 -1.06 -9.59 5.74
N ILE A 465 -2.34 -9.27 5.85
CA ILE A 465 -3.22 -9.84 6.89
C ILE A 465 -3.55 -11.30 6.57
N ARG A 466 -3.85 -11.63 5.30
CA ARG A 466 -4.13 -13.00 4.86
C ARG A 466 -2.98 -13.95 5.15
N ALA A 467 -1.74 -13.55 4.88
CA ALA A 467 -0.56 -14.35 5.19
C ALA A 467 -0.46 -14.70 6.69
N THR A 468 -0.80 -13.76 7.59
CA THR A 468 -0.86 -14.07 9.02
C THR A 468 -2.03 -14.99 9.37
N LEU A 469 -3.18 -14.87 8.69
CA LEU A 469 -4.30 -15.78 8.91
C LEU A 469 -4.00 -17.22 8.48
N GLU A 470 -3.15 -17.43 7.47
CA GLU A 470 -2.64 -18.76 7.11
C GLU A 470 -1.84 -19.37 8.28
N THR A 471 -0.96 -18.58 8.92
CA THR A 471 -0.23 -19.07 10.12
C THR A 471 -1.14 -19.44 11.28
N ILE A 472 -2.32 -18.81 11.41
CA ILE A 472 -3.34 -19.19 12.39
C ILE A 472 -3.98 -20.53 12.02
N GLN A 473 -4.23 -20.79 10.73
CA GLN A 473 -4.76 -22.08 10.28
C GLN A 473 -3.75 -23.21 10.52
N ASP A 474 -2.46 -22.96 10.29
CA ASP A 474 -1.40 -23.93 10.61
C ASP A 474 -1.36 -24.25 12.12
N LEU A 475 -1.50 -23.23 12.97
CA LEU A 475 -1.60 -23.42 14.42
C LEU A 475 -2.83 -24.25 14.81
N MET A 476 -3.98 -24.02 14.17
CA MET A 476 -5.17 -24.85 14.39
C MET A 476 -4.90 -26.31 14.02
N GLY A 477 -4.23 -26.58 12.90
CA GLY A 477 -3.83 -27.94 12.50
C GLY A 477 -2.92 -28.60 13.53
N ASN A 478 -1.86 -27.90 13.95
CA ASN A 478 -0.94 -28.40 14.96
C ASN A 478 -1.64 -28.71 16.30
N ALA A 479 -2.66 -27.93 16.68
CA ALA A 479 -3.42 -28.15 17.91
C ALA A 479 -4.30 -29.41 17.87
N VAL A 480 -4.84 -29.77 16.70
CA VAL A 480 -5.74 -30.93 16.51
C VAL A 480 -4.96 -32.19 16.15
N GLN A 481 -3.75 -32.05 15.60
CA GLN A 481 -2.92 -33.16 15.10
C GLN A 481 -2.68 -34.30 16.10
N PRO A 482 -2.41 -34.07 17.40
CA PRO A 482 -2.22 -35.16 18.36
C PRO A 482 -3.46 -36.05 18.52
N LEU A 483 -4.67 -35.46 18.44
CA LEU A 483 -5.93 -36.18 18.50
C LEU A 483 -6.16 -36.97 17.20
N LEU A 484 -5.96 -36.33 16.04
CA LEU A 484 -6.09 -36.98 14.73
C LEU A 484 -5.17 -38.20 14.62
N LYS A 485 -3.91 -38.06 15.04
CA LYS A 485 -2.94 -39.16 14.97
C LYS A 485 -3.33 -40.33 15.88
N SER A 486 -3.80 -40.05 17.09
CA SER A 486 -4.29 -41.08 18.01
C SER A 486 -5.54 -41.80 17.49
N VAL A 487 -6.45 -41.08 16.84
CA VAL A 487 -7.62 -41.67 16.17
C VAL A 487 -7.17 -42.58 15.02
N GLU A 488 -6.23 -42.13 14.19
CA GLU A 488 -5.66 -42.92 13.09
C GLU A 488 -5.02 -44.23 13.60
N ASP A 489 -4.15 -44.12 14.61
CA ASP A 489 -3.45 -45.27 15.19
C ASP A 489 -4.43 -46.27 15.84
N SER A 490 -5.49 -45.76 16.48
CA SER A 490 -6.54 -46.60 17.07
C SER A 490 -7.38 -47.32 16.02
N ILE A 491 -7.72 -46.64 14.92
CA ILE A 491 -8.42 -47.26 13.79
C ILE A 491 -7.56 -48.38 13.17
N GLU A 492 -6.27 -48.12 12.96
CA GLU A 492 -5.35 -49.13 12.44
C GLU A 492 -5.22 -50.32 13.40
N ALA A 493 -5.11 -50.08 14.70
CA ALA A 493 -5.07 -51.14 15.71
C ALA A 493 -6.34 -52.02 15.69
N ILE A 494 -7.53 -51.41 15.60
CA ILE A 494 -8.81 -52.14 15.50
C ILE A 494 -8.82 -52.98 14.22
N ILE A 495 -8.42 -52.43 13.07
CA ILE A 495 -8.40 -53.17 11.79
C ILE A 495 -7.44 -54.37 11.85
N ILE A 496 -6.28 -54.24 12.49
CA ILE A 496 -5.30 -55.34 12.62
C ILE A 496 -5.87 -56.52 13.42
N THR A 497 -6.82 -56.29 14.34
CA THR A 497 -7.48 -57.38 15.08
C THR A 497 -8.26 -58.34 14.19
N MET A 498 -8.51 -57.99 12.91
CA MET A 498 -9.11 -58.91 11.94
C MET A 498 -8.34 -60.24 11.81
N HIS A 499 -7.03 -60.25 12.05
CA HIS A 499 -6.20 -61.47 12.00
C HIS A 499 -6.40 -62.40 13.22
N LEU A 500 -7.15 -61.96 14.24
CA LEU A 500 -7.55 -62.77 15.38
C LEU A 500 -8.87 -63.51 15.15
N GLU A 501 -9.63 -63.13 14.12
CA GLU A 501 -10.88 -63.80 13.75
C GLU A 501 -10.64 -65.01 12.83
N ASP A 502 -11.51 -66.02 12.91
CA ASP A 502 -11.43 -67.21 12.06
C ASP A 502 -12.12 -66.99 10.70
N PHE A 503 -11.31 -66.88 9.64
CA PHE A 503 -11.72 -66.81 8.24
C PHE A 503 -11.53 -68.13 7.47
N ALA A 504 -11.11 -69.21 8.13
CA ALA A 504 -10.83 -70.50 7.49
C ALA A 504 -12.10 -71.33 7.18
N GLY A 505 -13.19 -71.05 7.90
CA GLY A 505 -14.40 -71.89 7.91
C GLY A 505 -15.12 -72.04 6.56
N PRO A 506 -15.84 -73.17 6.38
CA PRO A 506 -16.71 -73.40 5.21
C PRO A 506 -17.95 -72.49 5.24
N LEU A 507 -18.73 -72.49 4.15
CA LEU A 507 -20.00 -71.77 4.10
C LEU A 507 -20.94 -72.28 5.20
N SER A 508 -21.33 -71.40 6.12
CA SER A 508 -22.35 -71.71 7.13
C SER A 508 -23.73 -71.69 6.46
N GLY A 509 -24.56 -72.72 6.69
CA GLY A 509 -25.92 -72.81 6.16
C GLY A 509 -26.93 -71.81 6.76
N LYS A 510 -26.47 -70.80 7.50
CA LYS A 510 -27.32 -69.73 8.05
C LYS A 510 -27.38 -68.56 7.05
N PRO A 511 -28.57 -68.01 6.74
CA PRO A 511 -28.75 -67.02 5.68
C PRO A 511 -28.15 -65.62 5.98
N GLU A 512 -27.89 -65.29 7.25
CA GLU A 512 -27.21 -64.04 7.62
C GLU A 512 -25.73 -64.28 7.86
N VAL A 513 -24.89 -63.63 7.06
CA VAL A 513 -23.45 -63.51 7.32
C VAL A 513 -23.27 -62.41 8.36
N PRO A 514 -22.93 -62.73 9.62
CA PRO A 514 -22.77 -61.72 10.65
C PRO A 514 -21.59 -60.79 10.33
N CYS A 515 -21.77 -59.49 10.56
CA CYS A 515 -20.69 -58.50 10.55
C CYS A 515 -19.61 -58.90 11.57
N SER A 516 -18.35 -58.88 11.15
CA SER A 516 -17.21 -59.20 12.01
C SER A 516 -17.13 -58.28 13.24
N LEU A 517 -16.56 -58.80 14.32
CA LEU A 517 -16.53 -58.10 15.61
C LEU A 517 -15.63 -56.86 15.52
N TYR A 518 -14.47 -56.96 14.88
CA TYR A 518 -13.57 -55.80 14.68
C TYR A 518 -14.27 -54.69 13.89
N MET A 519 -15.17 -55.03 12.95
CA MET A 519 -15.88 -54.07 12.14
C MET A 519 -16.99 -53.37 12.92
N LYS A 520 -17.70 -54.09 13.80
CA LYS A 520 -18.64 -53.49 14.76
C LYS A 520 -17.93 -52.56 15.73
N GLU A 521 -16.77 -52.97 16.23
CA GLU A 521 -15.92 -52.14 17.10
C GLU A 521 -15.46 -50.88 16.38
N LEU A 522 -15.00 -51.00 15.13
CA LEU A 522 -14.58 -49.86 14.31
C LEU A 522 -15.73 -48.86 14.10
N GLN A 523 -16.91 -49.34 13.70
CA GLN A 523 -18.09 -48.48 13.54
C GLN A 523 -18.46 -47.75 14.84
N GLY A 524 -18.48 -48.48 15.96
CA GLY A 524 -18.76 -47.90 17.27
C GLY A 524 -17.70 -46.88 17.70
N PHE A 525 -16.43 -47.15 17.43
CA PHE A 525 -15.32 -46.24 17.70
C PHE A 525 -15.42 -44.97 16.86
N VAL A 526 -15.54 -45.07 15.55
CA VAL A 526 -15.64 -43.91 14.65
C VAL A 526 -16.86 -43.05 14.98
N ALA A 527 -18.03 -43.67 15.20
CA ALA A 527 -19.24 -42.94 15.56
C ALA A 527 -19.07 -42.17 16.88
N ARG A 528 -18.42 -42.77 17.88
CA ARG A 528 -18.12 -42.12 19.16
C ARG A 528 -17.16 -40.95 18.98
N ILE A 529 -16.06 -41.15 18.27
CA ILE A 529 -15.05 -40.12 18.04
C ILE A 529 -15.65 -38.88 17.35
N MET A 530 -16.48 -39.10 16.31
CA MET A 530 -17.13 -37.98 15.64
C MET A 530 -18.11 -37.22 16.53
N ASN A 531 -18.91 -37.94 17.33
CA ASN A 531 -19.94 -37.33 18.17
C ASN A 531 -19.38 -36.66 19.43
N ASP A 532 -18.41 -37.29 20.08
CA ASP A 532 -17.95 -36.87 21.40
C ASP A 532 -16.74 -35.93 21.32
N TYR A 533 -15.91 -36.04 20.28
CA TYR A 533 -14.70 -35.25 20.14
C TYR A 533 -14.86 -34.20 19.04
N PHE A 534 -15.03 -34.62 17.78
CA PHE A 534 -14.95 -33.71 16.64
C PHE A 534 -16.15 -32.77 16.49
N ARG A 535 -17.34 -33.16 16.96
CA ARG A 535 -18.54 -32.31 16.95
C ARG A 535 -18.39 -31.02 17.78
N THR A 536 -17.44 -30.98 18.71
CA THR A 536 -17.21 -29.80 19.58
C THR A 536 -16.47 -28.66 18.88
N PHE A 537 -15.87 -28.92 17.71
CA PHE A 537 -15.22 -27.91 16.91
C PHE A 537 -16.23 -27.16 16.03
N GLU A 538 -16.14 -25.83 16.01
CA GLU A 538 -16.96 -24.96 15.16
C GLU A 538 -16.48 -24.98 13.70
N CYS A 539 -15.19 -25.27 13.48
CA CYS A 539 -14.55 -25.32 12.17
C CYS A 539 -14.84 -26.63 11.42
N VAL A 540 -16.12 -26.89 11.13
CA VAL A 540 -16.60 -28.16 10.56
C VAL A 540 -15.86 -28.54 9.28
N ASP A 541 -15.64 -27.58 8.37
CA ASP A 541 -14.98 -27.89 7.09
C ASP A 541 -13.53 -28.33 7.26
N PHE A 542 -12.80 -27.64 8.12
CA PHE A 542 -11.42 -27.93 8.46
C PHE A 542 -11.25 -29.33 9.07
N ILE A 543 -12.19 -29.72 9.95
CA ILE A 543 -12.18 -31.04 10.58
C ILE A 543 -12.50 -32.14 9.56
N TYR A 544 -13.49 -31.95 8.69
CA TYR A 544 -13.80 -32.96 7.67
C TYR A 544 -12.65 -33.17 6.69
N ASP A 545 -11.96 -32.11 6.28
CA ASP A 545 -10.81 -32.24 5.39
C ASP A 545 -9.69 -33.07 6.06
N SER A 546 -9.54 -32.94 7.37
CA SER A 546 -8.61 -33.75 8.17
C SER A 546 -9.10 -35.20 8.33
N THR A 547 -10.36 -35.43 8.71
CA THR A 547 -10.88 -36.79 8.93
C THR A 547 -11.07 -37.58 7.63
N GLU A 548 -11.22 -36.91 6.49
CA GLU A 548 -11.24 -37.54 5.17
C GLU A 548 -9.91 -38.24 4.87
N THR A 549 -8.78 -37.65 5.26
CA THR A 549 -7.47 -38.33 5.12
C THR A 549 -7.37 -39.58 6.00
N ILE A 550 -7.92 -39.55 7.22
CA ILE A 550 -8.02 -40.72 8.10
C ILE A 550 -8.91 -41.80 7.45
N ALA A 551 -10.04 -41.43 6.85
CA ALA A 551 -10.92 -42.38 6.16
C ALA A 551 -10.23 -43.04 4.96
N GLN A 552 -9.51 -42.26 4.15
CA GLN A 552 -8.71 -42.79 3.03
C GLN A 552 -7.65 -43.78 3.52
N ARG A 553 -6.95 -43.44 4.61
CA ARG A 553 -5.96 -44.29 5.25
C ARG A 553 -6.57 -45.58 5.79
N ALA A 554 -7.69 -45.49 6.51
CA ALA A 554 -8.40 -46.63 7.06
C ALA A 554 -8.77 -47.66 5.97
N ILE A 555 -9.26 -47.20 4.80
CA ILE A 555 -9.55 -48.07 3.65
C ILE A 555 -8.28 -48.77 3.15
N GLN A 556 -7.17 -48.06 3.02
CA GLN A 556 -5.90 -48.63 2.54
C GLN A 556 -5.39 -49.70 3.51
N VAL A 557 -5.42 -49.42 4.81
CA VAL A 557 -5.01 -50.36 5.88
C VAL A 557 -5.93 -51.59 5.90
N PHE A 558 -7.24 -51.39 5.75
CA PHE A 558 -8.22 -52.47 5.65
C PHE A 558 -7.92 -53.40 4.48
N ILE A 559 -7.75 -52.86 3.27
CA ILE A 559 -7.50 -53.68 2.07
C ILE A 559 -6.15 -54.38 2.17
N ARG A 560 -5.12 -53.69 2.68
CA ARG A 560 -3.82 -54.30 2.96
C ARG A 560 -3.97 -55.52 3.85
N ASN A 561 -4.61 -55.37 5.01
CA ASN A 561 -4.75 -56.48 5.96
C ASN A 561 -5.68 -57.58 5.44
N ALA A 562 -6.76 -57.24 4.73
CA ALA A 562 -7.63 -58.19 4.06
C ALA A 562 -6.87 -59.06 3.04
N THR A 563 -5.90 -58.50 2.32
CA THR A 563 -5.08 -59.27 1.36
C THR A 563 -4.09 -60.23 2.01
N LEU A 564 -3.81 -60.06 3.31
CA LEU A 564 -2.87 -60.87 4.08
C LEU A 564 -3.54 -62.01 4.86
N LEU A 565 -4.87 -62.06 4.89
CA LEU A 565 -5.64 -63.10 5.60
C LEU A 565 -5.36 -64.49 5.04
N ARG A 566 -4.80 -65.38 5.86
CA ARG A 566 -4.53 -66.77 5.48
C ARG A 566 -4.58 -67.68 6.71
N PRO A 567 -5.29 -68.82 6.69
CA PRO A 567 -6.10 -69.36 5.58
C PRO A 567 -7.44 -68.63 5.39
N LEU A 568 -7.96 -68.64 4.15
CA LEU A 568 -9.24 -68.01 3.78
C LEU A 568 -10.16 -69.02 3.06
N GLY A 569 -11.23 -69.44 3.72
CA GLY A 569 -12.24 -70.37 3.19
C GLY A 569 -13.40 -69.67 2.47
N GLU A 570 -14.31 -70.43 1.85
CA GLU A 570 -15.49 -69.87 1.15
C GLU A 570 -16.44 -69.12 2.08
N GLY A 571 -16.63 -69.60 3.32
CA GLY A 571 -17.39 -68.87 4.35
C GLY A 571 -16.69 -67.57 4.77
N GLY A 572 -15.37 -67.61 4.89
CA GLY A 572 -14.54 -66.43 5.17
C GLY A 572 -14.59 -65.37 4.06
N LYS A 573 -14.60 -65.78 2.79
CA LYS A 573 -14.78 -64.85 1.65
C LYS A 573 -16.11 -64.12 1.69
N MET A 574 -17.20 -64.83 2.01
CA MET A 574 -18.53 -64.21 2.18
C MET A 574 -18.55 -63.22 3.34
N ARG A 575 -17.92 -63.56 4.47
CA ARG A 575 -17.76 -62.65 5.62
C ARG A 575 -16.95 -61.41 5.25
N LEU A 576 -15.79 -61.59 4.65
CA LEU A 576 -14.95 -60.48 4.19
C LEU A 576 -15.70 -59.60 3.18
N ALA A 577 -16.46 -60.17 2.25
CA ALA A 577 -17.26 -59.40 1.32
C ALA A 577 -18.39 -58.61 2.00
N ALA A 578 -18.93 -59.08 3.14
CA ALA A 578 -19.82 -58.30 3.99
C ALA A 578 -19.05 -57.17 4.68
N ASP A 579 -17.86 -57.45 5.22
CA ASP A 579 -16.99 -56.45 5.85
C ASP A 579 -16.59 -55.32 4.89
N PHE A 580 -16.37 -55.59 3.60
CA PHE A 580 -16.14 -54.55 2.58
C PHE A 580 -17.33 -53.56 2.47
N ALA A 581 -18.57 -54.03 2.64
CA ALA A 581 -19.74 -53.15 2.68
C ALA A 581 -19.84 -52.40 4.01
N GLN A 582 -19.49 -53.07 5.11
CA GLN A 582 -19.52 -52.48 6.45
C GLN A 582 -18.41 -51.44 6.64
N MET A 583 -17.28 -51.58 5.96
CA MET A 583 -16.18 -50.62 5.94
C MET A 583 -16.62 -49.29 5.30
N GLU A 584 -17.42 -49.35 4.23
CA GLU A 584 -18.01 -48.16 3.60
C GLU A 584 -18.92 -47.40 4.58
N LEU A 585 -19.70 -48.13 5.39
CA LEU A 585 -20.49 -47.54 6.47
C LEU A 585 -19.63 -47.02 7.63
N ALA A 586 -18.54 -47.72 7.96
CA ALA A 586 -17.65 -47.36 9.06
C ALA A 586 -16.91 -46.04 8.83
N VAL A 587 -16.47 -45.76 7.60
CA VAL A 587 -15.81 -44.49 7.26
C VAL A 587 -16.80 -43.37 6.95
N GLY A 588 -18.07 -43.69 6.74
CA GLY A 588 -19.13 -42.73 6.41
C GLY A 588 -19.12 -41.48 7.31
N PRO A 589 -19.08 -41.62 8.66
CA PRO A 589 -19.05 -40.46 9.56
C PRO A 589 -17.80 -39.58 9.45
N LEU A 590 -16.68 -40.06 8.92
CA LEU A 590 -15.42 -39.32 8.82
C LEU A 590 -15.35 -38.41 7.58
N CYS A 591 -16.34 -38.46 6.70
CA CYS A 591 -16.34 -37.73 5.44
C CYS A 591 -17.72 -37.17 5.13
N ARG A 592 -17.79 -36.12 4.30
CA ARG A 592 -19.09 -35.57 3.88
C ARG A 592 -19.83 -36.54 2.98
N ARG A 593 -19.09 -37.18 2.05
CA ARG A 593 -19.57 -38.25 1.17
C ARG A 593 -18.44 -39.23 0.92
N VAL A 594 -18.75 -40.53 0.95
CA VAL A 594 -17.74 -41.59 0.74
C VAL A 594 -17.16 -41.56 -0.69
N SER A 595 -17.91 -41.04 -1.66
CA SER A 595 -17.42 -40.81 -3.02
C SER A 595 -16.23 -39.85 -3.10
N ASP A 596 -16.13 -38.92 -2.15
CA ASP A 596 -15.15 -37.84 -2.15
C ASP A 596 -13.76 -38.36 -1.71
N LEU A 597 -13.69 -39.58 -1.16
CA LEU A 597 -12.43 -40.29 -0.85
C LEU A 597 -11.66 -40.75 -2.11
N GLY A 598 -12.20 -40.51 -3.31
CA GLY A 598 -11.48 -40.62 -4.57
C GLY A 598 -10.91 -42.02 -4.87
N LYS A 599 -9.58 -42.11 -4.98
CA LYS A 599 -8.89 -43.37 -5.34
C LYS A 599 -9.11 -44.47 -4.30
N SER A 600 -9.09 -44.14 -3.00
CA SER A 600 -9.27 -45.12 -1.92
C SER A 600 -10.66 -45.77 -1.97
N TYR A 601 -11.71 -44.99 -2.21
CA TYR A 601 -13.06 -45.55 -2.36
C TYR A 601 -13.20 -46.42 -3.61
N ARG A 602 -12.65 -45.98 -4.76
CA ARG A 602 -12.62 -46.81 -5.97
C ARG A 602 -11.86 -48.11 -5.77
N LEU A 603 -10.77 -48.09 -5.01
CA LEU A 603 -10.00 -49.28 -4.62
C LEU A 603 -10.86 -50.26 -3.82
N LEU A 604 -11.58 -49.80 -2.79
CA LEU A 604 -12.50 -50.62 -2.00
C LEU A 604 -13.57 -51.30 -2.88
N ARG A 605 -14.20 -50.52 -3.77
CA ARG A 605 -15.28 -51.00 -4.65
C ARG A 605 -14.77 -51.95 -5.73
N SER A 606 -13.58 -51.71 -6.26
CA SER A 606 -12.97 -52.52 -7.32
C SER A 606 -12.39 -53.84 -6.79
N PHE A 607 -11.94 -53.87 -5.53
CA PHE A 607 -11.36 -55.07 -4.94
C PHE A 607 -12.42 -56.09 -4.50
N ARG A 608 -13.58 -55.62 -3.98
CA ARG A 608 -14.62 -56.50 -3.44
C ARG A 608 -15.08 -57.62 -4.40
N PRO A 609 -15.35 -57.38 -5.70
CA PRO A 609 -15.71 -58.45 -6.64
C PRO A 609 -14.60 -59.46 -6.89
N LEU A 610 -13.32 -59.07 -6.73
CA LEU A 610 -12.17 -59.92 -7.00
C LEU A 610 -12.05 -61.07 -5.99
N LEU A 611 -12.64 -60.93 -4.79
CA LEU A 611 -12.66 -61.98 -3.76
C LEU A 611 -13.20 -63.33 -4.30
N PHE A 612 -14.15 -63.27 -5.23
CA PHE A 612 -14.87 -64.43 -5.77
C PHE A 612 -14.43 -64.86 -7.18
N GLN A 613 -13.48 -64.15 -7.80
CA GLN A 613 -12.99 -64.50 -9.12
C GLN A 613 -11.93 -65.60 -9.07
N THR A 614 -11.70 -66.33 -10.17
CA THR A 614 -10.58 -67.28 -10.28
C THR A 614 -9.23 -66.54 -10.31
N SER A 615 -8.13 -67.23 -10.00
CA SER A 615 -6.80 -66.60 -9.95
C SER A 615 -6.40 -65.99 -11.30
N GLU A 616 -6.82 -66.60 -12.41
CA GLU A 616 -6.59 -66.11 -13.77
C GLU A 616 -7.42 -64.85 -14.09
N HIS A 617 -8.72 -64.86 -13.77
CA HIS A 617 -9.58 -63.69 -13.99
C HIS A 617 -9.17 -62.51 -13.12
N MET A 618 -8.71 -62.76 -11.89
CA MET A 618 -8.15 -61.73 -11.03
C MET A 618 -6.91 -61.07 -11.63
N ALA A 619 -5.94 -61.87 -12.10
CA ALA A 619 -4.69 -61.36 -12.68
C ALA A 619 -4.92 -60.57 -13.99
N ASN A 620 -5.97 -60.91 -14.74
CA ASN A 620 -6.33 -60.27 -16.01
C ASN A 620 -7.37 -59.15 -15.86
N SER A 621 -7.84 -58.85 -14.65
CA SER A 621 -8.83 -57.82 -14.43
C SER A 621 -8.29 -56.43 -14.81
N PRO A 622 -9.05 -55.61 -15.55
CA PRO A 622 -8.61 -54.28 -15.99
C PRO A 622 -8.40 -53.30 -14.82
N ALA A 623 -8.95 -53.59 -13.65
CA ALA A 623 -8.76 -52.77 -12.46
C ALA A 623 -7.34 -52.94 -11.86
N VAL A 624 -6.63 -54.01 -12.19
CA VAL A 624 -5.29 -54.33 -11.64
C VAL A 624 -4.22 -53.55 -12.40
N GLY A 625 -3.41 -52.80 -11.66
CA GLY A 625 -2.39 -51.89 -12.18
C GLY A 625 -2.88 -50.45 -12.40
N ASP A 626 -4.19 -50.22 -12.49
CA ASP A 626 -4.78 -48.87 -12.56
C ASP A 626 -5.30 -48.41 -11.19
N ILE A 627 -6.31 -49.11 -10.66
CA ILE A 627 -6.94 -48.77 -9.38
C ILE A 627 -6.40 -49.67 -8.26
N VAL A 628 -6.26 -50.96 -8.52
CA VAL A 628 -5.77 -51.96 -7.55
C VAL A 628 -4.29 -52.21 -7.79
N PRO A 629 -3.38 -51.95 -6.83
CA PRO A 629 -1.97 -52.24 -6.98
C PRO A 629 -1.69 -53.72 -7.27
N TYR A 630 -0.73 -54.00 -8.14
CA TYR A 630 -0.27 -55.36 -8.43
C TYR A 630 0.21 -56.05 -7.17
N SER A 631 0.90 -55.32 -6.29
CA SER A 631 1.35 -55.87 -5.01
C SER A 631 0.19 -56.40 -4.16
N SER A 632 -0.96 -55.71 -4.14
CA SER A 632 -2.11 -56.12 -3.32
C SER A 632 -2.77 -57.41 -3.85
N ILE A 633 -2.87 -57.56 -5.17
CA ILE A 633 -3.38 -58.79 -5.80
C ILE A 633 -2.42 -59.96 -5.56
N LEU A 634 -1.11 -59.73 -5.72
CA LEU A 634 -0.10 -60.75 -5.47
C LEU A 634 -0.14 -61.22 -4.00
N HIS A 635 -0.29 -60.31 -3.04
CA HIS A 635 -0.52 -60.66 -1.63
C HIS A 635 -1.77 -61.54 -1.46
N PHE A 636 -2.89 -61.15 -2.06
CA PHE A 636 -4.12 -61.92 -1.99
C PHE A 636 -4.00 -63.30 -2.66
N LEU A 637 -3.22 -63.47 -3.73
CA LEU A 637 -3.02 -64.77 -4.37
C LEU A 637 -2.28 -65.78 -3.46
N PHE A 638 -1.47 -65.33 -2.48
CA PHE A 638 -0.89 -66.22 -1.47
C PHE A 638 -1.96 -66.90 -0.59
N THR A 639 -3.15 -66.32 -0.44
CA THR A 639 -4.25 -66.94 0.30
C THR A 639 -4.74 -68.24 -0.35
N ARG A 640 -4.55 -68.35 -1.68
CA ARG A 640 -4.91 -69.52 -2.52
C ARG A 640 -3.73 -70.46 -2.75
N ALA A 641 -2.55 -70.11 -2.24
CA ALA A 641 -1.36 -70.91 -2.35
C ALA A 641 -1.32 -72.00 -1.26
N PRO A 642 -0.69 -73.15 -1.54
CA PRO A 642 -0.52 -74.20 -0.54
C PRO A 642 0.52 -73.75 0.52
N PRO A 643 0.49 -74.32 1.73
CA PRO A 643 1.27 -73.81 2.89
C PRO A 643 2.78 -73.81 2.68
N GLU A 644 3.30 -74.61 1.74
CA GLU A 644 4.73 -74.64 1.38
C GLU A 644 5.18 -73.33 0.71
N LEU A 645 4.27 -72.64 -0.01
CA LEU A 645 4.51 -71.29 -0.53
C LEU A 645 4.19 -70.29 0.58
N LYS A 646 5.21 -70.00 1.42
CA LYS A 646 5.12 -69.01 2.50
C LYS A 646 4.90 -67.60 1.95
N SER A 647 4.07 -66.80 2.63
CA SER A 647 3.89 -65.39 2.31
C SER A 647 5.19 -64.60 2.56
N PRO A 648 5.35 -63.38 2.00
CA PRO A 648 6.56 -62.57 2.20
C PRO A 648 6.90 -62.33 3.68
N HIS A 649 5.92 -62.01 4.52
CA HIS A 649 6.12 -61.81 5.95
C HIS A 649 6.45 -63.11 6.70
N GLN A 650 5.84 -64.24 6.31
CA GLN A 650 6.15 -65.55 6.89
C GLN A 650 7.58 -66.00 6.54
N ARG A 651 8.05 -65.69 5.33
CA ARG A 651 9.44 -65.94 4.93
C ARG A 651 10.42 -65.09 5.73
N ALA A 652 10.09 -63.82 5.95
CA ALA A 652 10.93 -62.87 6.68
C ALA A 652 10.81 -63.00 8.21
N GLU A 653 9.99 -63.93 8.71
CA GLU A 653 9.69 -64.13 10.14
C GLU A 653 9.16 -62.86 10.82
N TRP A 654 8.36 -62.08 10.08
CA TRP A 654 7.73 -60.87 10.58
C TRP A 654 6.29 -61.13 11.01
N SER A 655 5.88 -60.50 12.10
CA SER A 655 4.46 -60.39 12.45
C SER A 655 3.71 -59.59 11.38
N VAL A 656 2.41 -59.80 11.26
CA VAL A 656 1.58 -59.05 10.31
C VAL A 656 1.64 -57.55 10.60
N ALA A 657 1.64 -57.14 11.88
CA ALA A 657 1.81 -55.74 12.27
C ALA A 657 3.16 -55.15 11.81
N ARG A 658 4.27 -55.88 12.02
CA ARG A 658 5.60 -55.45 11.54
C ARG A 658 5.64 -55.35 10.02
N TYR A 659 4.97 -56.26 9.32
CA TYR A 659 4.90 -56.23 7.87
C TYR A 659 4.03 -55.08 7.33
N SER A 660 2.90 -54.83 7.99
CA SER A 660 2.03 -53.68 7.75
C SER A 660 2.82 -52.38 7.82
N GLN A 661 3.62 -52.20 8.89
CA GLN A 661 4.51 -51.06 9.04
C GLN A 661 5.58 -50.99 7.94
N TRP A 662 6.23 -52.11 7.61
CA TRP A 662 7.22 -52.13 6.54
C TRP A 662 6.65 -51.68 5.18
N LEU A 663 5.39 -52.05 4.89
CA LEU A 663 4.68 -51.60 3.68
C LEU A 663 4.41 -50.09 3.68
N ASP A 664 4.27 -49.46 4.84
CA ASP A 664 4.16 -48.00 4.96
C ASP A 664 5.49 -47.31 4.71
N ASP A 665 6.57 -47.85 5.28
CA ASP A 665 7.93 -47.32 5.10
C ASP A 665 8.43 -47.48 3.64
N HIS A 666 7.81 -48.36 2.85
CA HIS A 666 8.14 -48.64 1.44
C HIS A 666 6.91 -48.42 0.53
N PRO A 667 6.55 -47.15 0.23
CA PRO A 667 5.39 -46.82 -0.58
C PRO A 667 5.56 -47.19 -2.06
N ALA A 668 6.80 -47.28 -2.55
CA ALA A 668 7.10 -47.62 -3.93
C ALA A 668 6.69 -49.07 -4.24
N GLU A 669 5.90 -49.25 -5.31
CA GLU A 669 5.39 -50.57 -5.67
C GLU A 669 6.52 -51.55 -6.02
N LYS A 670 7.59 -51.05 -6.65
CA LYS A 670 8.79 -51.83 -6.99
C LYS A 670 9.39 -52.54 -5.77
N ASP A 671 9.54 -51.86 -4.65
CA ASP A 671 10.15 -52.45 -3.44
C ASP A 671 9.28 -53.58 -2.88
N ARG A 672 7.96 -53.37 -2.87
CA ARG A 672 6.97 -54.38 -2.48
C ARG A 672 7.02 -55.60 -3.41
N LEU A 673 7.13 -55.38 -4.73
CA LEU A 673 7.23 -56.44 -5.72
C LEU A 673 8.54 -57.23 -5.61
N VAL A 674 9.67 -56.58 -5.28
CA VAL A 674 10.95 -57.25 -5.04
C VAL A 674 10.86 -58.21 -3.85
N LEU A 675 10.21 -57.80 -2.76
CA LEU A 675 10.02 -58.67 -1.61
C LEU A 675 9.13 -59.89 -1.94
N ILE A 676 8.05 -59.67 -2.70
CA ILE A 676 7.18 -60.74 -3.21
C ILE A 676 7.94 -61.70 -4.13
N ARG A 677 8.77 -61.16 -5.03
CA ARG A 677 9.65 -61.95 -5.90
C ARG A 677 10.53 -62.88 -5.08
N GLY A 678 11.15 -62.34 -4.03
CA GLY A 678 11.91 -63.14 -3.08
C GLY A 678 11.09 -64.32 -2.58
N ALA A 679 9.91 -64.09 -2.01
CA ALA A 679 9.05 -65.18 -1.51
C ALA A 679 8.79 -66.29 -2.56
N LEU A 680 8.50 -65.91 -3.80
CA LEU A 680 8.29 -66.85 -4.92
C LEU A 680 9.55 -67.62 -5.31
N GLU A 681 10.73 -66.98 -5.33
CA GLU A 681 12.01 -67.62 -5.63
C GLU A 681 12.41 -68.66 -4.56
N ALA A 682 12.16 -68.38 -3.27
CA ALA A 682 12.41 -69.37 -2.21
C ALA A 682 11.53 -70.60 -2.36
N TYR A 683 10.28 -70.43 -2.79
CA TYR A 683 9.41 -71.57 -3.04
C TYR A 683 9.95 -72.44 -4.18
N VAL A 684 10.44 -71.85 -5.27
CA VAL A 684 11.09 -72.60 -6.35
C VAL A 684 12.30 -73.38 -5.84
N GLN A 685 13.15 -72.75 -5.02
CA GLN A 685 14.31 -73.41 -4.43
C GLN A 685 13.89 -74.58 -3.53
N SER A 686 12.85 -74.40 -2.72
CA SER A 686 12.28 -75.45 -1.86
C SER A 686 11.70 -76.63 -2.66
N VAL A 687 10.97 -76.37 -3.74
CA VAL A 687 10.42 -77.42 -4.62
C VAL A 687 11.53 -78.20 -5.32
N ARG A 688 12.56 -77.49 -5.82
CA ARG A 688 13.76 -78.12 -6.43
C ARG A 688 14.54 -78.97 -5.44
N ALA A 689 14.72 -78.50 -4.21
CA ALA A 689 15.42 -79.23 -3.16
C ALA A 689 14.68 -80.52 -2.72
N ARG A 690 13.35 -80.59 -2.93
CA ARG A 690 12.51 -81.76 -2.65
C ARG A 690 12.28 -82.66 -3.87
N GLU A 691 12.98 -82.40 -5.00
CA GLU A 691 12.78 -83.10 -6.29
C GLU A 691 11.34 -83.07 -6.82
N GLY A 692 10.55 -82.07 -6.45
CA GLY A 692 9.18 -81.90 -6.91
C GLY A 692 9.11 -81.56 -8.40
N LYS A 693 8.26 -82.27 -9.15
CA LYS A 693 8.11 -82.09 -10.62
C LYS A 693 7.01 -81.09 -11.01
N GLU A 694 6.18 -80.67 -10.06
CA GLU A 694 5.03 -79.79 -10.30
C GLU A 694 5.03 -78.61 -9.32
N PHE A 695 4.63 -77.43 -9.81
CA PHE A 695 4.40 -76.24 -9.00
C PHE A 695 2.91 -76.11 -8.67
N ALA A 696 2.58 -75.40 -7.58
CA ALA A 696 1.20 -75.06 -7.26
C ALA A 696 0.51 -74.33 -8.43
N ALA A 697 -0.77 -74.64 -8.70
CA ALA A 697 -1.51 -74.07 -9.84
C ALA A 697 -1.56 -72.53 -9.87
N VAL A 698 -1.49 -71.88 -8.69
CA VAL A 698 -1.47 -70.41 -8.58
C VAL A 698 -0.09 -69.80 -8.89
N TYR A 699 0.99 -70.57 -8.78
CA TYR A 699 2.37 -70.05 -8.91
C TYR A 699 2.67 -69.47 -10.31
N PRO A 700 2.36 -70.14 -11.44
CA PRO A 700 2.59 -69.58 -12.78
C PRO A 700 1.84 -68.26 -13.00
N ILE A 701 0.61 -68.15 -12.48
CA ILE A 701 -0.21 -66.94 -12.56
C ILE A 701 0.45 -65.79 -11.78
N MET A 702 0.92 -66.06 -10.56
CA MET A 702 1.64 -65.08 -9.75
C MET A 702 2.94 -64.62 -10.43
N LEU A 703 3.67 -65.53 -11.08
CA LEU A 703 4.91 -65.19 -11.78
C LEU A 703 4.65 -64.31 -13.00
N GLN A 704 3.64 -64.63 -13.82
CA GLN A 704 3.23 -63.81 -14.97
C GLN A 704 2.79 -62.42 -14.52
N LEU A 705 1.96 -62.33 -13.49
CA LEU A 705 1.50 -61.05 -12.94
C LEU A 705 2.66 -60.23 -12.37
N LEU A 706 3.60 -60.86 -11.66
CA LEU A 706 4.80 -60.21 -11.15
C LEU A 706 5.68 -59.68 -12.28
N GLN A 707 5.88 -60.43 -13.36
CA GLN A 707 6.67 -59.99 -14.52
C GLN A 707 6.03 -58.76 -15.18
N LYS A 708 4.71 -58.81 -15.40
CA LYS A 708 3.94 -57.66 -15.91
C LYS A 708 4.08 -56.44 -15.00
N ALA A 709 3.90 -56.63 -13.70
CA ALA A 709 4.00 -55.56 -12.69
C ALA A 709 5.41 -54.93 -12.64
N MET A 710 6.46 -55.75 -12.72
CA MET A 710 7.85 -55.30 -12.70
C MET A 710 8.22 -54.55 -13.99
N ALA A 711 7.62 -54.89 -15.12
CA ALA A 711 7.80 -54.16 -16.38
C ALA A 711 7.09 -52.79 -16.36
N THR A 712 5.95 -52.68 -15.67
CA THR A 712 5.23 -51.40 -15.49
C THR A 712 5.79 -50.53 -14.37
N ALA A 713 6.56 -51.10 -13.44
CA ALA A 713 7.17 -50.41 -12.29
C ALA A 713 8.66 -50.03 -12.52
N GLN A 714 9.19 -50.25 -13.73
CA GLN A 714 10.45 -49.67 -14.20
C GLN A 714 10.21 -48.25 -14.70
#